data_AF-E2PVJ7-F1
#
_entry.id   AF-E2PVJ7-F1
#
_cell.length_a   1.000
_cell.length_b   1.000
_cell.length_c   1.000
_cell.angle_alpha   90.00
_cell.angle_beta   90.00
_cell.angle_gamma   90.00
#
_symmetry.space_group_name_H-M   'P 1'
#
loop_
_entity.id
_entity.type
_entity.pdbx_description
1 polymer ?
#
loop_
_entity_poly.entity_id
_entity_poly.type
_entity_poly.pdbx_seq_one_letter_code
_entity_poly.pdbx_strand_id
1 'polypeptide(L)'
;MTATTAPRPVPAPGPVRALLALAVLLGTVIGALLAAAPPASAHAALTGSDPQDGAVVATAPREVSLTFSEQIALGKDSIRVLEPSGKRADTGTVRDLSEGGTVRYGTELRPELPDGTYTVAWQGVSADSHPISGAFTFSIGAPSATQVALPDQEAGGGAVGVLYDLARYTAYGSFALLVGAVAFIQLCWRPGAGARPLQRLVARSWVALTASTLAMLLLRGPYTTSGTLADVFDLGGLQPVLETKTGAALVSRLLLLGAAALFIAVLFGTYARETRAVAAGGSGADSADDAGDGGATGNGGARDGGDGGARDGGREKDLTFGLAVGGTVVAAGIAATWALSEHASTGIQTGLAMPLDVLHLLAVACWLGGLAALLTALHRVPSFGADAARRFSRVAFASVVVLAVTGLYQSWRQLGSWSALTGTEYGRWLLVKVALVAVMLGVARYSRTWTARLAGAERGPEGAETGGSGAAEAAGTAGTTGTEDMGRGTGDDDGSASGGGGAPDPVRAAQLARQRAVMATARRKKERDADPDRAGLRRSVLAETGVAVVLLAVTTVLTTTEPGRTAEATEQNGGPGGSSAAAPAAPRGPVELKLPFDTGGTDGSGTVRLTLDPARPGGNALHVWVDGKDGRPLDVPELKISFTLQAQQVGPLPVAPERLAPGHWSTASVQIPLPGDWKVQVTVRTSDIDQTTVADTLKIG
;
A
#
# COMPACT_ATOMS: atom_id res chain seq x y z
N MET A 1 22.11 18.45 63.95
CA MET A 1 21.08 17.80 63.11
C MET A 1 21.19 18.39 61.70
N THR A 2 21.86 17.67 60.79
CA THR A 2 22.00 18.02 59.36
C THR A 2 20.83 17.40 58.59
N ALA A 3 19.97 18.22 58.00
CA ALA A 3 18.84 17.78 57.21
C ALA A 3 19.30 17.46 55.78
N THR A 4 19.24 16.17 55.42
CA THR A 4 19.50 15.65 54.07
C THR A 4 18.33 16.01 53.15
N THR A 5 18.55 16.88 52.18
CA THR A 5 17.60 17.21 51.11
C THR A 5 17.56 16.06 50.09
N ALA A 6 16.43 15.35 50.00
CA ALA A 6 16.23 14.31 49.00
C ALA A 6 16.19 14.90 47.56
N PRO A 7 16.73 14.21 46.55
CA PRO A 7 16.69 14.66 45.16
C PRO A 7 15.26 14.64 44.60
N ARG A 8 14.86 15.71 43.93
CA ARG A 8 13.57 15.80 43.23
C ARG A 8 13.51 14.77 42.09
N PRO A 9 12.42 14.00 41.94
CA PRO A 9 12.28 13.06 40.84
C PRO A 9 12.20 13.81 39.50
N VAL A 10 13.03 13.39 38.54
CA VAL A 10 12.98 13.87 37.15
C VAL A 10 11.65 13.39 36.54
N PRO A 11 10.84 14.26 35.92
CA PRO A 11 9.57 13.84 35.34
C PRO A 11 9.81 12.87 34.17
N ALA A 12 9.19 11.70 34.24
CA ALA A 12 9.22 10.71 33.18
C ALA A 12 8.71 11.33 31.85
N PRO A 13 9.33 11.00 30.70
CA PRO A 13 8.90 11.54 29.41
C PRO A 13 7.44 11.17 29.15
N GLY A 14 6.63 12.16 28.78
CA GLY A 14 5.20 11.95 28.53
C GLY A 14 4.95 10.92 27.41
N PRO A 15 3.77 10.26 27.42
CA PRO A 15 3.45 9.14 26.52
C PRO A 15 3.57 9.48 25.02
N VAL A 16 3.42 10.76 24.66
CA VAL A 16 3.57 11.27 23.29
C VAL A 16 5.02 11.17 22.79
N ARG A 17 6.02 11.38 23.67
CA ARG A 17 7.44 11.28 23.31
C ARG A 17 7.89 9.83 23.13
N ALA A 18 7.39 8.93 23.98
CA ALA A 18 7.62 7.49 23.82
C ALA A 18 7.00 6.95 22.53
N LEU A 19 5.82 7.44 22.14
CA LEU A 19 5.16 7.08 20.89
C LEU A 19 5.89 7.60 19.64
N LEU A 20 6.39 8.83 19.68
CA LEU A 20 7.24 9.37 18.62
C LEU A 20 8.54 8.58 18.49
N ALA A 21 9.19 8.23 19.60
CA ALA A 21 10.41 7.43 19.58
C ALA A 21 10.17 6.01 19.03
N LEU A 22 9.07 5.35 19.41
CA LEU A 22 8.71 4.04 18.86
C LEU A 22 8.36 4.12 17.37
N ALA A 23 7.64 5.15 16.94
CA ALA A 23 7.32 5.36 15.52
C ALA A 23 8.58 5.64 14.67
N VAL A 24 9.53 6.40 15.20
CA VAL A 24 10.83 6.64 14.57
C VAL A 24 11.67 5.37 14.53
N LEU A 25 11.68 4.57 15.60
CA LEU A 25 12.37 3.28 15.64
C LEU A 25 11.76 2.28 14.64
N LEU A 26 10.43 2.17 14.59
CA LEU A 26 9.75 1.33 13.61
C LEU A 26 10.03 1.81 12.19
N GLY A 27 9.96 3.13 11.96
CA GLY A 27 10.26 3.74 10.66
C GLY A 27 11.71 3.52 10.22
N THR A 28 12.67 3.57 11.14
CA THR A 28 14.08 3.27 10.84
C THR A 28 14.33 1.79 10.61
N VAL A 29 13.70 0.89 11.36
CA VAL A 29 13.77 -0.55 11.10
C VAL A 29 13.14 -0.93 9.76
N ILE A 30 11.96 -0.39 9.45
CA ILE A 30 11.30 -0.57 8.15
C ILE A 30 12.17 0.03 7.03
N GLY A 31 12.70 1.24 7.20
CA GLY A 31 13.59 1.88 6.23
C GLY A 31 14.87 1.08 5.99
N ALA A 32 15.48 0.53 7.03
CA ALA A 32 16.67 -0.32 6.92
C ALA A 32 16.35 -1.66 6.24
N LEU A 33 15.20 -2.27 6.53
CA LEU A 33 14.75 -3.51 5.87
C LEU A 33 14.44 -3.28 4.38
N LEU A 34 13.82 -2.16 4.03
CA LEU A 34 13.53 -1.79 2.64
C LEU A 34 14.80 -1.40 1.87
N ALA A 35 15.76 -0.74 2.51
CA ALA A 35 17.03 -0.36 1.88
C ALA A 35 18.01 -1.54 1.69
N ALA A 36 17.88 -2.60 2.51
CA ALA A 36 18.71 -3.80 2.42
C ALA A 36 18.11 -4.89 1.51
N ALA A 37 16.87 -4.73 1.04
CA ALA A 37 16.29 -5.64 0.08
C ALA A 37 16.88 -5.34 -1.32
N PRO A 38 17.44 -6.33 -2.03
CA PRO A 38 17.70 -6.15 -3.46
C PRO A 38 16.38 -5.77 -4.17
N PRO A 39 16.42 -5.02 -5.28
CA PRO A 39 15.22 -4.76 -6.06
C PRO A 39 14.62 -6.11 -6.48
N ALA A 40 13.53 -6.49 -5.83
CA ALA A 40 12.75 -7.65 -6.21
C ALA A 40 12.00 -7.29 -7.48
N SER A 41 12.35 -7.92 -8.59
CA SER A 41 11.62 -7.76 -9.85
C SER A 41 10.55 -8.85 -9.91
N ALA A 42 9.32 -8.51 -9.53
CA ALA A 42 8.16 -9.42 -9.63
C ALA A 42 7.36 -9.29 -10.91
N HIS A 43 7.73 -8.33 -11.74
CA HIS A 43 7.03 -8.08 -12.98
C HIS A 43 7.28 -9.22 -13.97
N ALA A 44 6.37 -9.40 -14.93
CA ALA A 44 6.50 -10.42 -15.95
C ALA A 44 7.88 -10.38 -16.60
N ALA A 45 8.63 -11.47 -16.46
CA ALA A 45 9.98 -11.60 -16.98
C ALA A 45 9.92 -12.12 -18.41
N LEU A 46 10.79 -11.61 -19.29
CA LEU A 46 11.05 -12.25 -20.57
C LEU A 46 11.81 -13.56 -20.31
N THR A 47 11.17 -14.70 -20.53
CA THR A 47 11.73 -16.03 -20.26
C THR A 47 12.33 -16.67 -21.51
N GLY A 48 12.04 -16.13 -22.70
CA GLY A 48 12.69 -16.55 -23.94
C GLY A 48 12.26 -15.72 -25.14
N SER A 49 13.02 -15.83 -26.23
CA SER A 49 12.70 -15.20 -27.53
C SER A 49 13.06 -16.13 -28.69
N ASP A 50 12.39 -15.93 -29.81
CA ASP A 50 12.76 -16.51 -31.10
C ASP A 50 12.70 -15.42 -32.18
N PRO A 51 13.83 -15.04 -32.81
CA PRO A 51 15.19 -15.51 -32.55
C PRO A 51 15.66 -15.24 -31.12
N GLN A 52 16.59 -16.08 -30.64
CA GLN A 52 17.20 -15.86 -29.33
C GLN A 52 18.01 -14.56 -29.30
N ASP A 53 18.12 -13.95 -28.11
CA ASP A 53 18.99 -12.80 -27.91
C ASP A 53 20.44 -13.12 -28.31
N GLY A 54 21.03 -12.23 -29.10
CA GLY A 54 22.36 -12.36 -29.68
C GLY A 54 22.46 -13.35 -30.84
N ALA A 55 21.37 -14.02 -31.24
CA ALA A 55 21.43 -15.05 -32.27
C ALA A 55 21.83 -14.47 -33.64
N VAL A 56 22.63 -15.24 -34.39
CA VAL A 56 22.93 -14.97 -35.81
C VAL A 56 22.21 -16.01 -36.65
N VAL A 57 21.19 -15.59 -37.40
CA VAL A 57 20.37 -16.46 -38.25
C VAL A 57 20.81 -16.34 -39.71
N ALA A 58 20.87 -17.46 -40.42
CA ALA A 58 21.30 -17.48 -41.82
C ALA A 58 20.28 -16.83 -42.77
N THR A 59 18.99 -16.84 -42.40
CA THR A 59 17.89 -16.31 -43.20
C THR A 59 16.95 -15.50 -42.33
N ALA A 60 16.36 -14.44 -42.89
CA ALA A 60 15.38 -13.62 -42.21
C ALA A 60 14.20 -14.48 -41.68
N PRO A 61 13.89 -14.43 -40.38
CA PRO A 61 12.75 -15.15 -39.83
C PRO A 61 11.46 -14.49 -40.30
N ARG A 62 10.35 -15.24 -40.32
CA ARG A 62 9.04 -14.69 -40.70
C ARG A 62 8.42 -13.85 -39.57
N GLU A 63 8.78 -14.15 -38.33
CA GLU A 63 8.28 -13.46 -37.15
C GLU A 63 9.37 -13.39 -36.08
N VAL A 64 9.17 -12.47 -35.15
CA VAL A 64 9.88 -12.45 -33.86
C VAL A 64 8.85 -12.74 -32.78
N SER A 65 9.15 -13.67 -31.89
CA SER A 65 8.29 -14.03 -30.76
C SER A 65 9.02 -13.90 -29.42
N LEU A 66 8.26 -13.51 -28.40
CA LEU A 66 8.70 -13.25 -27.03
C LEU A 66 7.85 -14.10 -26.09
N THR A 67 8.50 -14.84 -25.21
CA THR A 67 7.86 -15.67 -24.20
C THR A 67 8.04 -15.02 -22.83
N PHE A 68 6.96 -14.93 -22.05
CA PHE A 68 6.95 -14.29 -20.74
C PHE A 68 6.57 -15.26 -19.63
N SER A 69 6.95 -14.91 -18.40
CA SER A 69 6.62 -15.70 -17.21
C SER A 69 5.14 -15.61 -16.81
N GLU A 70 4.44 -14.53 -17.19
CA GLU A 70 3.00 -14.35 -17.03
C GLU A 70 2.40 -13.47 -18.15
N GLN A 71 1.07 -13.40 -18.22
CA GLN A 71 0.35 -12.59 -19.20
C GLN A 71 0.63 -11.10 -19.01
N ILE A 72 0.88 -10.42 -20.13
CA ILE A 72 1.12 -8.98 -20.17
C ILE A 72 0.14 -8.31 -21.12
N ALA A 73 -0.30 -7.11 -20.79
CA ALA A 73 -1.07 -6.28 -21.70
C ALA A 73 -0.13 -5.58 -22.68
N LEU A 74 -0.31 -5.86 -23.98
CA LEU A 74 0.43 -5.26 -25.08
C LEU A 74 -0.51 -4.40 -25.93
N GLY A 75 -0.05 -3.21 -26.31
CA GLY A 75 -0.73 -2.33 -27.25
C GLY A 75 -0.30 -2.57 -28.69
N LYS A 76 -0.92 -1.82 -29.62
CA LYS A 76 -0.40 -1.67 -30.99
C LYS A 76 0.98 -0.99 -30.86
N ASP A 77 2.01 -1.53 -31.52
CA ASP A 77 3.42 -1.10 -31.41
C ASP A 77 4.17 -1.45 -30.12
N SER A 78 3.63 -2.33 -29.27
CA SER A 78 4.34 -2.80 -28.08
C SER A 78 5.55 -3.69 -28.36
N ILE A 79 5.65 -4.28 -29.56
CA ILE A 79 6.86 -4.96 -30.03
C ILE A 79 7.30 -4.25 -31.31
N ARG A 80 8.57 -3.81 -31.33
CA ARG A 80 9.19 -3.13 -32.46
C ARG A 80 10.46 -3.86 -32.83
N VAL A 81 10.60 -4.17 -34.11
CA VAL A 81 11.83 -4.73 -34.66
C VAL A 81 12.43 -3.67 -35.57
N LEU A 82 13.67 -3.27 -35.30
CA LEU A 82 14.37 -2.20 -35.99
C LEU A 82 15.55 -2.78 -36.77
N GLU A 83 15.65 -2.40 -38.04
CA GLU A 83 16.78 -2.69 -38.92
C GLU A 83 18.07 -2.02 -38.42
N PRO A 84 19.26 -2.41 -38.92
CA PRO A 84 20.52 -1.73 -38.60
C PRO A 84 20.48 -0.21 -38.86
N SER A 85 19.70 0.20 -39.86
CA SER A 85 19.47 1.59 -40.26
C SER A 85 18.54 2.37 -39.31
N GLY A 86 17.91 1.70 -38.34
CA GLY A 86 16.88 2.26 -37.46
C GLY A 86 15.47 2.26 -38.04
N LYS A 87 15.28 1.84 -39.30
CA LYS A 87 13.94 1.68 -39.89
C LYS A 87 13.22 0.50 -39.26
N ARG A 88 11.90 0.62 -39.10
CA ARG A 88 11.06 -0.48 -38.60
C ARG A 88 11.05 -1.64 -39.59
N ALA A 89 11.33 -2.86 -39.14
CA ALA A 89 11.36 -4.11 -39.90
C ALA A 89 10.06 -4.93 -39.78
N ASP A 90 9.28 -4.71 -38.71
CA ASP A 90 8.02 -5.42 -38.45
C ASP A 90 6.80 -4.79 -39.16
N THR A 91 5.70 -5.53 -39.16
CA THR A 91 4.41 -5.16 -39.75
C THR A 91 3.54 -4.28 -38.85
N GLY A 92 3.96 -4.01 -37.61
CA GLY A 92 3.23 -3.20 -36.64
C GLY A 92 2.09 -3.90 -35.90
N THR A 93 1.89 -5.19 -36.14
CA THR A 93 0.82 -5.97 -35.50
C THR A 93 1.41 -6.95 -34.50
N VAL A 94 0.96 -6.88 -33.25
CA VAL A 94 1.26 -7.86 -32.20
C VAL A 94 0.18 -8.93 -32.20
N ARG A 95 0.58 -10.20 -32.12
CA ARG A 95 -0.31 -11.36 -32.03
C ARG A 95 -0.08 -12.10 -30.72
N ASP A 96 -1.17 -12.57 -30.12
CA ASP A 96 -1.12 -13.52 -29.03
C ASP A 96 -0.91 -14.92 -29.61
N LEU A 97 0.23 -15.52 -29.28
CA LEU A 97 0.66 -16.86 -29.71
C LEU A 97 0.64 -17.84 -28.52
N SER A 98 -0.06 -17.49 -27.44
CA SER A 98 -0.07 -18.28 -26.21
C SER A 98 -0.78 -19.63 -26.41
N GLU A 99 -0.07 -20.72 -26.11
CA GLU A 99 -0.60 -22.09 -26.22
C GLU A 99 -0.08 -22.94 -25.04
N GLY A 100 -0.91 -23.88 -24.56
CA GLY A 100 -0.50 -24.88 -23.58
C GLY A 100 0.01 -24.32 -22.24
N GLY A 101 -0.36 -23.10 -21.87
CA GLY A 101 0.12 -22.42 -20.65
C GLY A 101 1.42 -21.61 -20.83
N THR A 102 2.02 -21.65 -22.02
CA THR A 102 3.13 -20.76 -22.41
C THR A 102 2.55 -19.41 -22.82
N VAL A 103 3.00 -18.34 -22.18
CA VAL A 103 2.61 -16.97 -22.55
C VAL A 103 3.57 -16.47 -23.63
N ARG A 104 3.09 -16.33 -24.86
CA ARG A 104 3.93 -15.93 -26.00
C ARG A 104 3.22 -14.90 -26.86
N TYR A 105 3.97 -13.87 -27.26
CA TYR A 105 3.51 -12.84 -28.17
C TYR A 105 4.49 -12.69 -29.32
N GLY A 106 4.00 -12.38 -30.52
CA GLY A 106 4.89 -12.20 -31.68
C GLY A 106 4.46 -11.09 -32.61
N THR A 107 5.37 -10.70 -33.48
CA THR A 107 5.11 -9.76 -34.58
C THR A 107 5.74 -10.27 -35.87
N GLU A 108 5.00 -10.15 -36.97
CA GLU A 108 5.50 -10.55 -38.29
C GLU A 108 6.50 -9.54 -38.82
N LEU A 109 7.54 -10.06 -39.46
CA LEU A 109 8.54 -9.27 -40.17
C LEU A 109 8.11 -9.04 -41.62
N ARG A 110 8.51 -7.89 -42.18
CA ARG A 110 8.33 -7.64 -43.61
C ARG A 110 9.19 -8.62 -44.44
N PRO A 111 8.77 -8.95 -45.67
CA PRO A 111 9.62 -9.68 -46.60
C PRO A 111 10.86 -8.86 -47.00
N GLU A 112 11.90 -9.56 -47.46
CA GLU A 112 13.13 -8.96 -48.04
C GLU A 112 13.91 -8.04 -47.09
N LEU A 113 14.18 -8.53 -45.89
CA LEU A 113 15.01 -7.83 -44.90
C LEU A 113 16.51 -7.91 -45.27
N PRO A 114 17.26 -6.79 -45.17
CA PRO A 114 18.70 -6.79 -45.40
C PRO A 114 19.47 -7.57 -44.32
N ASP A 115 20.69 -8.00 -44.65
CA ASP A 115 21.59 -8.57 -43.65
C ASP A 115 22.06 -7.48 -42.66
N GLY A 116 22.31 -7.89 -41.41
CA GLY A 116 22.82 -7.02 -40.34
C GLY A 116 22.18 -7.26 -38.98
N THR A 117 22.55 -6.44 -37.99
CA THR A 117 22.03 -6.51 -36.62
C THR A 117 20.73 -5.71 -36.44
N TYR A 118 19.69 -6.43 -36.03
CA TYR A 118 18.36 -5.96 -35.72
C TYR A 118 18.20 -5.75 -34.22
N THR A 119 17.47 -4.71 -33.83
CA THR A 119 17.09 -4.45 -32.43
C THR A 119 15.61 -4.76 -32.25
N VAL A 120 15.31 -5.66 -31.32
CA VAL A 120 13.95 -5.93 -30.87
C VAL A 120 13.73 -5.17 -29.58
N ALA A 121 12.85 -4.17 -29.60
CA ALA A 121 12.45 -3.42 -28.43
C ALA A 121 10.99 -3.73 -28.10
N TRP A 122 10.69 -3.99 -26.84
CA TRP A 122 9.35 -4.30 -26.39
C TRP A 122 8.98 -3.52 -25.13
N GLN A 123 7.68 -3.25 -24.99
CA GLN A 123 7.09 -2.63 -23.81
C GLN A 123 5.70 -3.21 -23.56
N GLY A 124 5.37 -3.47 -22.31
CA GLY A 124 4.07 -4.02 -21.90
C GLY A 124 3.71 -3.61 -20.49
N VAL A 125 2.55 -4.06 -20.03
CA VAL A 125 2.10 -3.88 -18.65
C VAL A 125 1.82 -5.25 -18.04
N SER A 126 2.48 -5.59 -16.94
CA SER A 126 2.27 -6.85 -16.23
C SER A 126 0.90 -6.92 -15.54
N ALA A 127 0.52 -8.12 -15.09
CA ALA A 127 -0.79 -8.36 -14.47
C ALA A 127 -1.02 -7.55 -13.19
N ASP A 128 0.04 -7.05 -12.55
CA ASP A 128 0.02 -6.16 -11.38
C ASP A 128 -0.04 -4.67 -11.73
N SER A 129 -0.29 -4.36 -13.01
CA SER A 129 -0.42 -3.02 -13.57
C SER A 129 0.87 -2.19 -13.64
N HIS A 130 2.05 -2.75 -13.38
CA HIS A 130 3.31 -2.05 -13.62
C HIS A 130 3.76 -2.17 -15.09
N PRO A 131 4.38 -1.13 -15.65
CA PRO A 131 4.97 -1.19 -16.98
C PRO A 131 6.30 -1.95 -16.91
N ILE A 132 6.58 -2.66 -17.98
CA ILE A 132 7.80 -3.40 -18.21
C ILE A 132 8.30 -3.11 -19.61
N SER A 133 9.60 -3.08 -19.79
CA SER A 133 10.22 -2.91 -21.09
C SER A 133 11.54 -3.64 -21.15
N GLY A 134 11.97 -3.95 -22.36
CA GLY A 134 13.27 -4.52 -22.61
C GLY A 134 13.65 -4.37 -24.06
N ALA A 135 14.92 -4.60 -24.34
CA ALA A 135 15.40 -4.67 -25.70
C ALA A 135 16.51 -5.71 -25.79
N PHE A 136 16.62 -6.32 -26.96
CA PHE A 136 17.66 -7.28 -27.28
C PHE A 136 17.98 -7.21 -28.77
N THR A 137 19.01 -7.93 -29.21
CA THR A 137 19.42 -7.89 -30.62
C THR A 137 19.52 -9.28 -31.23
N PHE A 138 19.33 -9.39 -32.53
CA PHE A 138 19.69 -10.58 -33.31
C PHE A 138 20.25 -10.12 -34.66
N SER A 139 20.97 -10.98 -35.38
CA SER A 139 21.57 -10.63 -36.67
C SER A 139 21.12 -11.57 -37.78
N ILE A 140 20.83 -11.03 -38.95
CA ILE A 140 20.56 -11.80 -40.17
C ILE A 140 21.85 -11.82 -40.99
N GLY A 141 22.32 -13.01 -41.37
CA GLY A 141 23.57 -13.21 -42.12
C GLY A 141 24.82 -13.00 -41.26
N ALA A 142 25.11 -11.74 -40.92
CA ALA A 142 26.28 -11.35 -40.11
C ALA A 142 25.97 -10.13 -39.21
N PRO A 143 26.63 -9.98 -38.05
CA PRO A 143 26.52 -8.79 -37.22
C PRO A 143 26.99 -7.51 -37.93
N SER A 144 26.32 -6.39 -37.67
CA SER A 144 26.67 -5.07 -38.21
C SER A 144 26.54 -3.97 -37.14
N ALA A 145 27.09 -2.78 -37.43
CA ALA A 145 26.91 -1.63 -36.56
C ALA A 145 25.44 -1.16 -36.62
N THR A 146 24.80 -1.02 -35.46
CA THR A 146 23.42 -0.54 -35.33
C THR A 146 23.42 0.90 -34.81
N GLN A 147 22.57 1.76 -35.39
CA GLN A 147 22.43 3.18 -34.98
C GLN A 147 21.26 3.44 -34.01
N VAL A 148 20.60 2.38 -33.55
CA VAL A 148 19.43 2.49 -32.64
C VAL A 148 19.93 2.79 -31.23
N ALA A 149 19.66 4.00 -30.75
CA ALA A 149 19.76 4.33 -29.34
C ALA A 149 18.51 3.80 -28.61
N LEU A 150 18.71 3.08 -27.51
CA LEU A 150 17.62 2.75 -26.60
C LEU A 150 17.25 4.00 -25.80
N PRO A 151 15.97 4.26 -25.51
CA PRO A 151 15.57 5.39 -24.68
C PRO A 151 16.17 5.29 -23.27
N ASP A 152 16.74 6.39 -22.76
CA ASP A 152 17.25 6.49 -21.37
C ASP A 152 16.14 6.49 -20.31
N GLN A 153 14.88 6.72 -20.71
CA GLN A 153 13.73 6.75 -19.79
C GLN A 153 12.93 5.45 -19.88
N GLU A 154 12.95 4.70 -18.78
CA GLU A 154 12.14 3.49 -18.60
C GLU A 154 10.71 3.83 -18.18
N ALA A 155 9.73 3.21 -18.84
CA ALA A 155 8.33 3.28 -18.42
C ALA A 155 8.21 2.79 -16.97
N GLY A 156 7.43 3.51 -16.16
CA GLY A 156 7.26 3.24 -14.72
C GLY A 156 8.38 3.75 -13.83
N GLY A 157 9.49 4.22 -14.39
CA GLY A 157 10.60 4.83 -13.67
C GLY A 157 10.39 6.32 -13.35
N GLY A 158 11.37 6.88 -12.65
CA GLY A 158 11.46 8.33 -12.41
C GLY A 158 10.33 8.94 -11.56
N ALA A 159 10.13 10.25 -11.71
CA ALA A 159 9.18 11.01 -10.90
C ALA A 159 7.72 10.58 -11.13
N VAL A 160 7.36 10.19 -12.36
CA VAL A 160 6.00 9.71 -12.68
C VAL A 160 5.71 8.40 -11.94
N GLY A 161 6.65 7.45 -11.94
CA GLY A 161 6.54 6.20 -11.20
C GLY A 161 6.29 6.43 -9.71
N VAL A 162 7.13 7.25 -9.07
CA VAL A 162 6.99 7.59 -7.64
C VAL A 162 5.63 8.23 -7.33
N LEU A 163 5.15 9.15 -8.16
CA LEU A 163 3.84 9.79 -7.98
C LEU A 163 2.69 8.80 -8.18
N TYR A 164 2.79 7.90 -9.15
CA TYR A 164 1.80 6.86 -9.40
C TYR A 164 1.71 5.91 -8.20
N ASP A 165 2.85 5.47 -7.66
CA ASP A 165 2.91 4.60 -6.48
C ASP A 165 2.36 5.29 -5.24
N LEU A 166 2.73 6.55 -5.00
CA LEU A 166 2.19 7.33 -3.89
C LEU A 166 0.66 7.45 -3.99
N ALA A 167 0.13 7.70 -5.19
CA ALA A 167 -1.30 7.74 -5.43
C ALA A 167 -1.95 6.36 -5.19
N ARG A 168 -1.31 5.27 -5.63
CA ARG A 168 -1.77 3.90 -5.41
C ARG A 168 -1.86 3.54 -3.93
N TYR A 169 -0.81 3.78 -3.14
CA TYR A 169 -0.84 3.51 -1.69
C TYR A 169 -1.83 4.41 -0.96
N THR A 170 -1.97 5.67 -1.38
CA THR A 170 -2.99 6.59 -0.85
C THR A 170 -4.40 6.06 -1.13
N ALA A 171 -4.65 5.51 -2.32
CA ALA A 171 -5.92 4.90 -2.66
C ALA A 171 -6.23 3.68 -1.76
N TYR A 172 -5.28 2.77 -1.60
CA TYR A 172 -5.44 1.61 -0.71
C TYR A 172 -5.73 1.99 0.74
N GLY A 173 -4.93 2.90 1.30
CA GLY A 173 -5.13 3.40 2.67
C GLY A 173 -6.47 4.11 2.84
N SER A 174 -6.85 4.95 1.88
CA SER A 174 -8.11 5.71 1.93
C SER A 174 -9.33 4.81 1.77
N PHE A 175 -9.25 3.76 0.95
CA PHE A 175 -10.30 2.73 0.87
C PHE A 175 -10.46 1.97 2.17
N ALA A 176 -9.35 1.51 2.76
CA ALA A 176 -9.39 0.80 4.03
C ALA A 176 -10.04 1.67 5.12
N LEU A 177 -9.61 2.94 5.23
CA LEU A 177 -10.18 3.90 6.18
C LEU A 177 -11.67 4.20 5.90
N LEU A 178 -12.04 4.40 4.64
CA LEU A 178 -13.42 4.74 4.25
C LEU A 178 -14.38 3.60 4.61
N VAL A 179 -14.12 2.40 4.06
CA VAL A 179 -14.98 1.22 4.25
C VAL A 179 -14.97 0.80 5.71
N GLY A 180 -13.81 0.77 6.36
CA GLY A 180 -13.68 0.39 7.76
C GLY A 180 -14.38 1.35 8.72
N ALA A 181 -14.29 2.66 8.50
CA ALA A 181 -14.99 3.64 9.34
C ALA A 181 -16.51 3.58 9.16
N VAL A 182 -17.00 3.39 7.94
CA VAL A 182 -18.44 3.20 7.67
C VAL A 182 -18.94 1.90 8.30
N ALA A 183 -18.21 0.79 8.13
CA ALA A 183 -18.53 -0.50 8.75
C ALA A 183 -18.53 -0.42 10.28
N PHE A 184 -17.56 0.29 10.87
CA PHE A 184 -17.52 0.53 12.32
C PHE A 184 -18.76 1.27 12.82
N ILE A 185 -19.18 2.34 12.13
CA ILE A 185 -20.39 3.09 12.49
C ILE A 185 -21.63 2.17 12.39
N GLN A 186 -21.79 1.44 11.28
CA GLN A 186 -22.98 0.63 11.04
C GLN A 186 -23.10 -0.61 11.95
N LEU A 187 -21.97 -1.32 12.15
CA LEU A 187 -21.93 -2.61 12.85
C LEU A 187 -21.61 -2.48 14.33
N CYS A 188 -20.78 -1.52 14.72
CA CYS A 188 -20.25 -1.42 16.08
C CYS A 188 -20.89 -0.28 16.86
N TRP A 189 -21.05 0.90 16.24
CA TRP A 189 -21.46 2.11 16.97
C TRP A 189 -22.27 3.10 16.12
N ARG A 190 -23.57 2.79 15.93
CA ARG A 190 -24.49 3.60 15.11
C ARG A 190 -24.59 5.06 15.55
N PRO A 191 -24.65 5.41 16.86
CA PRO A 191 -24.62 6.81 17.31
C PRO A 191 -23.38 7.58 16.86
N GLY A 192 -22.31 6.88 16.48
CA GLY A 192 -21.11 7.45 15.89
C GLY A 192 -21.36 8.19 14.56
N ALA A 193 -22.47 7.94 13.87
CA ALA A 193 -22.87 8.69 12.67
C ALA A 193 -23.08 10.19 12.95
N GLY A 194 -23.47 10.56 14.18
CA GLY A 194 -23.57 11.95 14.64
C GLY A 194 -22.24 12.57 15.10
N ALA A 195 -21.17 11.78 15.23
CA ALA A 195 -19.90 12.25 15.77
C ALA A 195 -19.05 12.94 14.69
N ARG A 196 -18.88 14.27 14.79
CA ARG A 196 -18.04 15.08 13.87
C ARG A 196 -16.65 14.52 13.58
N PRO A 197 -15.90 13.93 14.55
CA PRO A 197 -14.60 13.33 14.27
C PRO A 197 -14.68 12.17 13.27
N LEU A 198 -15.70 11.30 13.38
CA LEU A 198 -15.90 10.16 12.47
C LEU A 198 -16.43 10.61 11.11
N GLN A 199 -17.34 11.59 11.07
CA GLN A 199 -17.80 12.21 9.82
C GLN A 199 -16.61 12.78 9.01
N ARG A 200 -15.70 13.50 9.68
CA ARG A 200 -14.49 14.04 9.04
C ARG A 200 -13.55 12.94 8.56
N LEU A 201 -13.41 11.85 9.31
CA LEU A 201 -12.58 10.70 8.90
C LEU A 201 -13.13 10.09 7.61
N VAL A 202 -14.44 9.81 7.56
CA VAL A 202 -15.11 9.27 6.37
C VAL A 202 -15.00 10.24 5.19
N ALA A 203 -15.32 11.52 5.38
CA ALA A 203 -15.27 12.51 4.31
C ALA A 203 -13.84 12.70 3.75
N ARG A 204 -12.83 12.79 4.62
CA ARG A 204 -11.43 12.92 4.19
C ARG A 204 -10.95 11.68 3.45
N SER A 205 -11.34 10.49 3.91
CA SER A 205 -10.97 9.23 3.26
C SER A 205 -11.62 9.11 1.88
N TRP A 206 -12.88 9.55 1.74
CA TRP A 206 -13.54 9.62 0.44
C TRP A 206 -12.86 10.63 -0.50
N VAL A 207 -12.58 11.85 -0.04
CA VAL A 207 -11.87 12.87 -0.86
C VAL A 207 -10.50 12.35 -1.29
N ALA A 208 -9.73 11.77 -0.36
CA ALA A 208 -8.40 11.25 -0.66
C ALA A 208 -8.44 10.10 -1.67
N LEU A 209 -9.40 9.17 -1.53
CA LEU A 209 -9.59 8.06 -2.47
C LEU A 209 -9.99 8.54 -3.87
N THR A 210 -10.88 9.54 -3.96
CA THR A 210 -11.28 10.14 -5.23
C THR A 210 -10.11 10.87 -5.89
N ALA A 211 -9.40 11.71 -5.13
CA ALA A 211 -8.26 12.45 -5.63
C ALA A 211 -7.12 11.54 -6.09
N SER A 212 -6.81 10.49 -5.32
CA SER A 212 -5.77 9.53 -5.70
C SER A 212 -6.17 8.70 -6.91
N THR A 213 -7.45 8.32 -7.04
CA THR A 213 -7.95 7.60 -8.22
C THR A 213 -7.88 8.47 -9.48
N LEU A 214 -8.22 9.77 -9.37
CA LEU A 214 -8.08 10.71 -10.48
C LEU A 214 -6.61 10.93 -10.85
N ALA A 215 -5.73 11.08 -9.87
CA ALA A 215 -4.29 11.20 -10.10
C ALA A 215 -3.73 9.96 -10.81
N MET A 216 -4.11 8.75 -10.38
CA MET A 216 -3.72 7.51 -11.07
C MET A 216 -4.23 7.46 -12.51
N LEU A 217 -5.46 7.91 -12.78
CA LEU A 217 -6.01 7.93 -14.14
C LEU A 217 -5.23 8.88 -15.06
N LEU A 218 -4.92 10.09 -14.56
CA LEU A 218 -4.17 11.10 -15.31
C LEU A 218 -2.70 10.72 -15.52
N LEU A 219 -2.06 10.12 -14.50
CA LEU A 219 -0.68 9.66 -14.58
C LEU A 219 -0.52 8.38 -15.42
N ARG A 220 -1.60 7.66 -15.73
CA ARG A 220 -1.53 6.33 -16.34
C ARG A 220 -0.83 6.33 -17.70
N GLY A 221 -1.15 7.29 -18.56
CA GLY A 221 -0.52 7.44 -19.87
C GLY A 221 1.00 7.55 -19.75
N PRO A 222 1.54 8.65 -19.17
CA PRO A 222 2.98 8.84 -19.02
C PRO A 222 3.65 7.75 -18.20
N TYR A 223 2.94 7.15 -17.23
CA TYR A 223 3.46 6.02 -16.46
C TYR A 223 3.77 4.81 -17.34
N THR A 224 2.96 4.55 -18.36
CA THR A 224 3.14 3.40 -19.28
C THR A 224 3.96 3.70 -20.53
N THR A 225 4.29 4.95 -20.80
CA THR A 225 4.97 5.37 -22.04
C THR A 225 6.27 6.10 -21.78
N SER A 226 6.24 7.43 -21.71
CA SER A 226 7.39 8.32 -21.79
C SER A 226 8.09 8.54 -20.44
N GLY A 227 7.40 8.31 -19.32
CA GLY A 227 7.90 8.68 -17.99
C GLY A 227 7.96 10.19 -17.74
N THR A 228 7.42 11.03 -18.63
CA THR A 228 7.46 12.49 -18.50
C THR A 228 6.20 13.03 -17.82
N LEU A 229 6.35 14.02 -16.92
CA LEU A 229 5.22 14.61 -16.22
C LEU A 229 4.40 15.58 -17.09
N ALA A 230 5.01 16.15 -18.13
CA ALA A 230 4.34 17.10 -19.02
C ALA A 230 3.18 16.45 -19.79
N ASP A 231 3.31 15.18 -20.14
CA ASP A 231 2.31 14.42 -20.91
C ASP A 231 1.00 14.20 -20.13
N VAL A 232 0.97 14.45 -18.81
CA VAL A 232 -0.26 14.46 -18.00
C VAL A 232 -1.27 15.50 -18.51
N PHE A 233 -0.79 16.58 -19.10
CA PHE A 233 -1.64 17.65 -19.64
C PHE A 233 -2.10 17.39 -21.08
N ASP A 234 -1.59 16.34 -21.73
CA ASP A 234 -2.07 15.90 -23.04
C ASP A 234 -3.27 14.96 -22.88
N LEU A 235 -4.47 15.54 -22.93
CA LEU A 235 -5.72 14.79 -22.85
C LEU A 235 -5.94 13.85 -24.06
N GLY A 236 -5.20 14.01 -25.16
CA GLY A 236 -5.21 13.08 -26.29
C GLY A 236 -4.72 11.68 -25.90
N GLY A 237 -3.82 11.59 -24.91
CA GLY A 237 -3.30 10.33 -24.37
C GLY A 237 -4.26 9.55 -23.48
N LEU A 238 -5.41 10.13 -23.09
CA LEU A 238 -6.36 9.47 -22.20
C LEU A 238 -7.23 8.42 -22.91
N GLN A 239 -7.55 8.60 -24.19
CA GLN A 239 -8.40 7.63 -24.90
C GLN A 239 -7.78 6.22 -24.91
N PRO A 240 -6.50 6.03 -25.29
CA PRO A 240 -5.85 4.72 -25.20
C PRO A 240 -5.87 4.14 -23.78
N VAL A 241 -5.72 4.98 -22.75
CA VAL A 241 -5.78 4.54 -21.34
C VAL A 241 -7.17 4.00 -21.00
N LEU A 242 -8.24 4.66 -21.43
CA LEU A 242 -9.62 4.26 -21.13
C LEU A 242 -10.01 2.94 -21.78
N GLU A 243 -9.40 2.60 -22.92
CA GLU A 243 -9.59 1.33 -23.61
C GLU A 243 -8.86 0.16 -22.88
N THR A 244 -7.93 0.46 -21.97
CA THR A 244 -7.28 -0.56 -21.14
C THR A 244 -8.16 -1.05 -20.00
N LYS A 245 -7.93 -2.30 -19.56
CA LYS A 245 -8.56 -2.89 -18.38
C LYS A 245 -8.38 -2.03 -17.12
N THR A 246 -7.16 -1.54 -16.89
CA THR A 246 -6.83 -0.70 -15.73
C THR A 246 -7.53 0.66 -15.80
N GLY A 247 -7.59 1.29 -16.98
CA GLY A 247 -8.32 2.54 -17.18
C GLY A 247 -9.82 2.38 -16.92
N ALA A 248 -10.43 1.32 -17.47
CA ALA A 248 -11.83 0.98 -17.23
C ALA A 248 -12.12 0.73 -15.73
N ALA A 249 -11.20 0.08 -15.01
CA ALA A 249 -11.32 -0.14 -13.57
C ALA A 249 -11.24 1.17 -12.76
N LEU A 250 -10.34 2.08 -13.12
CA LEU A 250 -10.23 3.41 -12.49
C LEU A 250 -11.50 4.25 -12.73
N VAL A 251 -12.05 4.26 -13.95
CA VAL A 251 -13.30 4.96 -14.24
C VAL A 251 -14.48 4.35 -13.49
N SER A 252 -14.57 3.01 -13.46
CA SER A 252 -15.60 2.29 -12.69
C SER A 252 -15.51 2.65 -11.21
N ARG A 253 -14.29 2.77 -10.66
CA ARG A 253 -14.06 3.22 -9.28
C ARG A 253 -14.57 4.65 -9.07
N LEU A 254 -14.31 5.59 -9.98
CA LEU A 254 -14.83 6.96 -9.89
C LEU A 254 -16.36 7.02 -9.89
N LEU A 255 -17.02 6.22 -10.73
CA LEU A 255 -18.49 6.11 -10.75
C LEU A 255 -19.03 5.55 -9.43
N LEU A 256 -18.40 4.50 -8.91
CA LEU A 256 -18.75 3.91 -7.60
C LEU A 256 -18.49 4.87 -6.45
N LEU A 257 -17.46 5.72 -6.53
CA LEU A 257 -17.20 6.77 -5.54
C LEU A 257 -18.26 7.88 -5.61
N GLY A 258 -18.82 8.17 -6.78
CA GLY A 258 -20.01 9.00 -6.92
C GLY A 258 -21.21 8.42 -6.19
N ALA A 259 -21.47 7.11 -6.37
CA ALA A 259 -22.52 6.40 -5.62
C ALA A 259 -22.23 6.38 -4.11
N ALA A 260 -20.97 6.20 -3.71
CA ALA A 260 -20.54 6.25 -2.31
C ALA A 260 -20.78 7.65 -1.69
N ALA A 261 -20.61 8.73 -2.46
CA ALA A 261 -20.88 10.08 -1.97
C ALA A 261 -22.36 10.27 -1.61
N LEU A 262 -23.27 9.79 -2.47
CA LEU A 262 -24.71 9.77 -2.20
C LEU A 262 -25.02 8.96 -0.93
N PHE A 263 -24.42 7.79 -0.82
CA PHE A 263 -24.56 6.93 0.35
C PHE A 263 -24.12 7.61 1.66
N ILE A 264 -22.93 8.23 1.66
CA ILE A 264 -22.37 8.95 2.81
C ILE A 264 -23.26 10.14 3.19
N ALA A 265 -23.79 10.86 2.19
CA ALA A 265 -24.72 11.97 2.42
C ALA A 265 -26.02 11.50 3.10
N VAL A 266 -26.58 10.37 2.67
CA VAL A 266 -27.77 9.77 3.32
C VAL A 266 -27.43 9.30 4.74
N LEU A 267 -26.33 8.57 4.93
CA LEU A 267 -25.89 8.03 6.22
C LEU A 267 -25.76 9.11 7.30
N PHE A 268 -25.18 10.26 6.98
CA PHE A 268 -25.02 11.36 7.94
C PHE A 268 -26.23 12.32 7.98
N GLY A 269 -26.98 12.43 6.87
CA GLY A 269 -28.14 13.31 6.75
C GLY A 269 -29.39 12.81 7.49
N THR A 270 -29.52 11.50 7.72
CA THR A 270 -30.59 10.92 8.55
C THR A 270 -30.36 11.23 10.03
N TYR A 271 -29.14 11.00 10.52
CA TYR A 271 -28.76 11.26 11.91
C TYR A 271 -28.82 12.74 12.31
N ALA A 272 -28.47 13.65 11.39
CA ALA A 272 -28.58 15.08 11.60
C ALA A 272 -30.05 15.55 11.76
N ARG A 273 -31.00 14.84 11.11
CA ARG A 273 -32.44 15.12 11.23
C ARG A 273 -33.01 14.62 12.56
N GLU A 274 -32.65 13.41 12.99
CA GLU A 274 -33.06 12.86 14.30
C GLU A 274 -32.55 13.71 15.47
N THR A 275 -31.27 14.10 15.47
CA THR A 275 -30.72 14.97 16.53
C THR A 275 -31.40 16.34 16.58
N ARG A 276 -31.79 16.90 15.42
CA ARG A 276 -32.53 18.16 15.35
C ARG A 276 -33.99 18.01 15.80
N ALA A 277 -34.63 16.88 15.51
CA ALA A 277 -35.98 16.56 15.98
C ALA A 277 -36.03 16.37 17.50
N VAL A 278 -35.05 15.67 18.09
CA VAL A 278 -34.92 15.51 19.55
C VAL A 278 -34.64 16.85 20.23
N ALA A 279 -33.78 17.70 19.64
CA ALA A 279 -33.51 19.04 20.16
C ALA A 279 -34.73 19.97 20.08
N ALA A 280 -35.57 19.85 19.04
CA ALA A 280 -36.80 20.62 18.88
C ALA A 280 -37.95 20.09 19.77
N GLY A 281 -38.02 18.79 20.02
CA GLY A 281 -38.99 18.19 20.95
C GLY A 281 -38.67 18.46 22.43
N GLY A 282 -37.39 18.67 22.77
CA GLY A 282 -36.97 19.06 24.12
C GLY A 282 -37.20 20.53 24.47
N SER A 283 -37.47 21.41 23.48
CA SER A 283 -37.76 22.83 23.71
C SER A 283 -39.25 23.16 23.80
N GLY A 284 -40.14 22.18 23.66
CA GLY A 284 -41.60 22.37 23.65
C GLY A 284 -42.31 22.16 25.00
N ALA A 285 -41.57 21.92 26.09
CA ALA A 285 -42.15 21.58 27.39
C ALA A 285 -42.41 22.78 28.33
N ASP A 286 -41.97 24.00 27.98
CA ASP A 286 -42.05 25.19 28.86
C ASP A 286 -42.95 26.31 28.32
N SER A 287 -44.02 25.99 27.60
CA SER A 287 -45.00 27.00 27.17
C SER A 287 -46.41 26.42 27.09
N ALA A 288 -46.90 25.95 28.22
CA ALA A 288 -48.33 25.69 28.42
C ALA A 288 -48.71 26.29 29.77
N ASP A 289 -49.01 27.58 29.77
CA ASP A 289 -49.84 28.27 30.76
C ASP A 289 -49.96 29.75 30.31
N ASP A 290 -51.07 30.14 29.68
CA ASP A 290 -51.89 31.31 30.06
C ASP A 290 -53.12 31.50 29.11
N ALA A 291 -54.29 31.73 29.74
CA ALA A 291 -55.63 32.21 29.34
C ALA A 291 -56.09 32.27 27.85
N GLY A 292 -57.36 32.05 27.46
CA GLY A 292 -58.64 31.89 28.16
C GLY A 292 -59.83 32.16 27.20
N ASP A 293 -60.92 31.40 27.38
CA ASP A 293 -62.35 31.63 27.05
C ASP A 293 -62.87 31.93 25.62
N GLY A 294 -63.98 31.25 25.23
CA GLY A 294 -64.79 31.61 24.05
C GLY A 294 -65.50 30.49 23.25
N GLY A 295 -66.41 29.72 23.87
CA GLY A 295 -67.70 29.26 23.29
C GLY A 295 -67.83 28.39 22.00
N ALA A 296 -68.34 27.16 22.18
CA ALA A 296 -69.42 26.45 21.43
C ALA A 296 -69.33 26.34 19.88
N THR A 297 -69.43 25.20 19.18
CA THR A 297 -70.29 24.00 19.24
C THR A 297 -69.75 22.97 18.21
N GLY A 298 -69.94 21.66 18.41
CA GLY A 298 -69.68 20.67 17.35
C GLY A 298 -69.44 19.24 17.86
N ASN A 299 -70.50 18.44 17.81
CA ASN A 299 -70.65 17.06 18.25
C ASN A 299 -69.67 16.04 17.62
N GLY A 300 -69.38 14.96 18.37
CA GLY A 300 -68.38 13.91 18.09
C GLY A 300 -68.67 13.03 16.85
N GLY A 301 -67.64 12.56 16.15
CA GLY A 301 -66.92 11.29 16.36
C GLY A 301 -66.53 10.79 14.97
N ALA A 302 -65.30 10.39 14.67
CA ALA A 302 -64.68 9.17 15.15
C ALA A 302 -63.15 9.27 15.17
N ARG A 303 -62.58 8.54 16.13
CA ARG A 303 -61.17 8.40 16.46
C ARG A 303 -60.44 7.59 15.37
N ASP A 304 -59.30 8.11 14.91
CA ASP A 304 -58.19 7.29 14.45
C ASP A 304 -56.88 7.91 14.95
N GLY A 305 -56.58 7.63 16.22
CA GLY A 305 -55.31 7.96 16.85
C GLY A 305 -54.65 6.65 17.25
N GLY A 306 -53.79 6.10 16.39
CA GLY A 306 -53.15 4.83 16.70
C GLY A 306 -52.27 4.19 15.62
N ASP A 307 -51.67 4.93 14.66
CA ASP A 307 -50.80 4.29 13.64
C ASP A 307 -49.55 5.11 13.25
N GLY A 308 -49.13 6.06 14.10
CA GLY A 308 -47.93 6.87 13.87
C GLY A 308 -46.62 6.15 14.22
N GLY A 309 -46.57 5.49 15.39
CA GLY A 309 -45.33 4.93 15.95
C GLY A 309 -44.87 3.62 15.29
N ALA A 310 -45.80 2.79 14.81
CA ALA A 310 -45.46 1.50 14.19
C ALA A 310 -44.93 1.66 12.76
N ARG A 311 -45.50 2.60 11.99
CA ARG A 311 -45.04 2.92 10.62
C ARG A 311 -43.67 3.60 10.60
N ASP A 312 -43.36 4.46 11.57
CA ASP A 312 -42.09 5.18 11.63
C ASP A 312 -40.92 4.26 12.00
N GLY A 313 -41.14 3.34 12.97
CA GLY A 313 -40.15 2.34 13.35
C GLY A 313 -39.90 1.25 12.28
N GLY A 314 -40.87 0.99 11.39
CA GLY A 314 -40.68 0.13 10.22
C GLY A 314 -39.81 0.80 9.16
N ARG A 315 -40.08 2.09 8.88
CA ARG A 315 -39.36 2.90 7.89
C ARG A 315 -37.89 3.11 8.26
N GLU A 316 -37.58 3.27 9.54
CA GLU A 316 -36.20 3.39 10.04
C GLU A 316 -35.42 2.07 9.90
N LYS A 317 -36.06 0.93 10.20
CA LYS A 317 -35.45 -0.40 10.03
C LYS A 317 -35.15 -0.70 8.57
N ASP A 318 -36.09 -0.43 7.67
CA ASP A 318 -35.91 -0.61 6.22
C ASP A 318 -34.80 0.29 5.66
N LEU A 319 -34.69 1.52 6.14
CA LEU A 319 -33.62 2.44 5.75
C LEU A 319 -32.25 1.96 6.26
N THR A 320 -32.16 1.48 7.50
CA THR A 320 -30.90 0.96 8.05
C THR A 320 -30.46 -0.32 7.36
N PHE A 321 -31.40 -1.19 6.98
CA PHE A 321 -31.13 -2.38 6.19
C PHE A 321 -30.70 -2.02 4.77
N GLY A 322 -31.41 -1.11 4.11
CA GLY A 322 -31.06 -0.59 2.78
C GLY A 322 -29.68 0.08 2.76
N LEU A 323 -29.31 0.83 3.81
CA LEU A 323 -27.98 1.38 3.97
C LEU A 323 -26.91 0.28 4.17
N ALA A 324 -27.19 -0.73 4.98
CA ALA A 324 -26.23 -1.82 5.18
C ALA A 324 -25.97 -2.60 3.88
N VAL A 325 -27.02 -2.95 3.13
CA VAL A 325 -26.92 -3.68 1.86
C VAL A 325 -26.27 -2.81 0.78
N GLY A 326 -26.77 -1.59 0.57
CA GLY A 326 -26.25 -0.67 -0.45
C GLY A 326 -24.79 -0.32 -0.22
N GLY A 327 -24.40 -0.04 1.02
CA GLY A 327 -23.01 0.24 1.39
C GLY A 327 -22.08 -0.95 1.14
N THR A 328 -22.55 -2.17 1.41
CA THR A 328 -21.78 -3.41 1.15
C THR A 328 -21.57 -3.62 -0.35
N VAL A 329 -22.62 -3.42 -1.17
CA VAL A 329 -22.53 -3.54 -2.64
C VAL A 329 -21.54 -2.52 -3.22
N VAL A 330 -21.61 -1.26 -2.78
CA VAL A 330 -20.67 -0.22 -3.25
C VAL A 330 -19.24 -0.53 -2.81
N ALA A 331 -19.03 -0.94 -1.55
CA ALA A 331 -17.71 -1.31 -1.06
C ALA A 331 -17.11 -2.51 -1.82
N ALA A 332 -17.92 -3.54 -2.06
CA ALA A 332 -17.52 -4.71 -2.85
C ALA A 332 -17.21 -4.34 -4.31
N GLY A 333 -18.02 -3.48 -4.92
CA GLY A 333 -17.76 -2.95 -6.26
C GLY A 333 -16.44 -2.19 -6.34
N ILE A 334 -16.15 -1.33 -5.35
CA ILE A 334 -14.87 -0.60 -5.30
C ILE A 334 -13.70 -1.58 -5.13
N ALA A 335 -13.81 -2.56 -4.23
CA ALA A 335 -12.81 -3.60 -4.05
C ALA A 335 -12.57 -4.42 -5.33
N ALA A 336 -13.64 -4.75 -6.07
CA ALA A 336 -13.56 -5.50 -7.33
C ALA A 336 -12.74 -4.78 -8.42
N THR A 337 -12.63 -3.45 -8.37
CA THR A 337 -11.78 -2.70 -9.31
C THR A 337 -10.29 -3.05 -9.19
N TRP A 338 -9.82 -3.38 -7.99
CA TRP A 338 -8.44 -3.89 -7.78
C TRP A 338 -8.34 -5.35 -8.19
N ALA A 339 -9.26 -6.21 -7.74
CA ALA A 339 -9.26 -7.63 -8.09
C ALA A 339 -9.27 -7.85 -9.62
N LEU A 340 -9.90 -6.94 -10.38
CA LEU A 340 -9.91 -6.97 -11.84
C LEU A 340 -8.57 -6.54 -12.47
N SER A 341 -7.77 -5.72 -11.78
CA SER A 341 -6.56 -5.09 -12.30
C SER A 341 -5.25 -5.69 -11.74
N GLU A 342 -5.35 -6.75 -10.95
CA GLU A 342 -4.22 -7.43 -10.29
C GLU A 342 -4.23 -8.95 -10.58
N HIS A 343 -3.26 -9.70 -10.01
CA HIS A 343 -3.05 -11.15 -10.19
C HIS A 343 -4.27 -12.03 -9.83
N ALA A 344 -5.27 -11.50 -9.13
CA ALA A 344 -6.53 -12.22 -8.93
C ALA A 344 -7.26 -12.49 -10.26
N SER A 345 -7.02 -11.67 -11.29
CA SER A 345 -7.68 -11.72 -12.59
C SER A 345 -6.97 -12.54 -13.66
N THR A 346 -5.79 -13.10 -13.37
CA THR A 346 -4.97 -13.90 -14.29
C THR A 346 -4.62 -15.27 -13.68
N GLY A 347 -4.27 -16.27 -14.49
CA GLY A 347 -3.81 -17.58 -13.98
C GLY A 347 -4.92 -18.55 -13.54
N ILE A 348 -4.61 -19.43 -12.58
CA ILE A 348 -5.47 -20.57 -12.20
C ILE A 348 -6.70 -20.10 -11.39
N GLN A 349 -7.89 -20.62 -11.72
CA GLN A 349 -9.14 -20.40 -10.97
C GLN A 349 -9.53 -18.93 -10.77
N THR A 350 -9.40 -18.07 -11.80
CA THR A 350 -9.77 -16.64 -11.73
C THR A 350 -11.19 -16.40 -11.21
N GLY A 351 -12.15 -17.26 -11.57
CA GLY A 351 -13.54 -17.19 -11.09
C GLY A 351 -13.71 -17.31 -9.57
N LEU A 352 -12.78 -17.98 -8.88
CA LEU A 352 -12.76 -18.08 -7.40
C LEU A 352 -11.77 -17.07 -6.79
N ALA A 353 -10.64 -16.82 -7.44
CA ALA A 353 -9.62 -15.93 -6.95
C ALA A 353 -10.11 -14.47 -6.82
N MET A 354 -10.86 -13.96 -7.81
CA MET A 354 -11.38 -12.59 -7.78
C MET A 354 -12.35 -12.35 -6.60
N PRO A 355 -13.39 -13.18 -6.36
CA PRO A 355 -14.23 -13.02 -5.16
C PRO A 355 -13.47 -13.12 -3.84
N LEU A 356 -12.50 -14.04 -3.73
CA LEU A 356 -11.71 -14.19 -2.51
C LEU A 356 -10.80 -12.99 -2.28
N ASP A 357 -10.28 -12.36 -3.33
CA ASP A 357 -9.49 -11.15 -3.24
C ASP A 357 -10.33 -9.93 -2.81
N VAL A 358 -11.54 -9.77 -3.39
CA VAL A 358 -12.52 -8.79 -2.92
C VAL A 358 -12.83 -8.98 -1.43
N LEU A 359 -13.06 -10.23 -1.01
CA LEU A 359 -13.32 -10.57 0.37
C LEU A 359 -12.09 -10.28 1.27
N HIS A 360 -10.88 -10.53 0.78
CA HIS A 360 -9.63 -10.19 1.46
C HIS A 360 -9.53 -8.67 1.69
N LEU A 361 -9.71 -7.86 0.64
CA LEU A 361 -9.64 -6.39 0.72
C LEU A 361 -10.71 -5.82 1.66
N LEU A 362 -11.94 -6.33 1.62
CA LEU A 362 -13.01 -5.93 2.54
C LEU A 362 -12.67 -6.30 4.00
N ALA A 363 -12.07 -7.46 4.23
CA ALA A 363 -11.64 -7.86 5.56
C ALA A 363 -10.49 -6.97 6.08
N VAL A 364 -9.50 -6.63 5.24
CA VAL A 364 -8.45 -5.65 5.58
C VAL A 364 -9.08 -4.31 5.95
N ALA A 365 -10.01 -3.81 5.15
CA ALA A 365 -10.67 -2.54 5.37
C ALA A 365 -11.47 -2.51 6.68
N CYS A 366 -12.33 -3.51 6.91
CA CYS A 366 -13.10 -3.65 8.14
C CYS A 366 -12.22 -3.71 9.39
N TRP A 367 -11.10 -4.42 9.31
CA TRP A 367 -10.17 -4.55 10.42
C TRP A 367 -9.35 -3.27 10.66
N LEU A 368 -8.54 -2.85 9.69
CA LEU A 368 -7.61 -1.71 9.86
C LEU A 368 -8.34 -0.36 9.91
N GLY A 369 -9.30 -0.13 9.01
CA GLY A 369 -10.09 1.10 9.02
C GLY A 369 -11.02 1.20 10.22
N GLY A 370 -11.57 0.07 10.67
CA GLY A 370 -12.34 0.02 11.90
C GLY A 370 -11.48 0.30 13.14
N LEU A 371 -10.22 -0.16 13.16
CA LEU A 371 -9.26 0.14 14.23
C LEU A 371 -8.95 1.64 14.28
N ALA A 372 -8.74 2.28 13.12
CA ALA A 372 -8.54 3.72 13.02
C ALA A 372 -9.78 4.52 13.46
N ALA A 373 -10.98 4.05 13.14
CA ALA A 373 -12.23 4.64 13.60
C ALA A 373 -12.41 4.50 15.12
N LEU A 374 -12.10 3.32 15.68
CA LEU A 374 -12.10 3.08 17.12
C LEU A 374 -11.11 4.01 17.83
N LEU A 375 -9.88 4.12 17.34
CA LEU A 375 -8.87 5.05 17.87
C LEU A 375 -9.37 6.50 17.82
N THR A 376 -9.98 6.91 16.71
CA THR A 376 -10.54 8.27 16.56
C THR A 376 -11.65 8.51 17.58
N ALA A 377 -12.56 7.55 17.77
CA ALA A 377 -13.62 7.63 18.76
C ALA A 377 -13.07 7.71 20.19
N LEU A 378 -12.12 6.85 20.55
CA LEU A 378 -11.50 6.81 21.89
C LEU A 378 -10.76 8.10 22.27
N HIS A 379 -10.18 8.81 21.28
CA HIS A 379 -9.44 10.04 21.52
C HIS A 379 -10.30 11.30 21.43
N ARG A 380 -11.31 11.30 20.55
CA ARG A 380 -12.02 12.52 20.15
C ARG A 380 -13.50 12.55 20.57
N VAL A 381 -14.09 11.45 21.02
CA VAL A 381 -15.50 11.41 21.42
C VAL A 381 -15.66 11.07 22.91
N PRO A 382 -16.22 11.98 23.74
CA PRO A 382 -16.37 11.75 25.18
C PRO A 382 -17.36 10.64 25.57
N SER A 383 -18.40 10.38 24.78
CA SER A 383 -19.50 9.44 25.09
C SER A 383 -19.26 8.01 24.60
N PHE A 384 -18.03 7.66 24.23
CA PHE A 384 -17.73 6.34 23.67
C PHE A 384 -17.75 5.25 24.76
N GLY A 385 -18.70 4.32 24.67
CA GLY A 385 -18.92 3.23 25.63
C GLY A 385 -18.21 1.92 25.26
N ALA A 386 -17.99 1.05 26.26
CA ALA A 386 -17.25 -0.21 26.11
C ALA A 386 -17.94 -1.24 25.18
N ASP A 387 -19.26 -1.16 24.99
CA ASP A 387 -20.01 -2.05 24.10
C ASP A 387 -19.57 -1.98 22.64
N ALA A 388 -19.29 -0.76 22.15
CA ALA A 388 -18.82 -0.56 20.78
C ALA A 388 -17.45 -1.22 20.55
N ALA A 389 -16.55 -1.13 21.55
CA ALA A 389 -15.26 -1.80 21.51
C ALA A 389 -15.39 -3.33 21.50
N ARG A 390 -16.34 -3.90 22.27
CA ARG A 390 -16.62 -5.35 22.25
C ARG A 390 -17.14 -5.83 20.90
N ARG A 391 -18.08 -5.09 20.31
CA ARG A 391 -18.62 -5.40 18.97
C ARG A 391 -17.52 -5.34 17.91
N PHE A 392 -16.70 -4.29 17.95
CA PHE A 392 -15.56 -4.17 17.05
C PHE A 392 -14.57 -5.32 17.22
N SER A 393 -14.28 -5.76 18.45
CA SER A 393 -13.40 -6.92 18.66
C SER A 393 -13.91 -8.20 18.00
N ARG A 394 -15.24 -8.39 17.87
CA ARG A 394 -15.82 -9.54 17.14
C ARG A 394 -15.68 -9.38 15.64
N VAL A 395 -15.94 -8.17 15.12
CA VAL A 395 -15.76 -7.84 13.69
C VAL A 395 -14.30 -8.01 13.30
N ALA A 396 -13.37 -7.44 14.07
CA ALA A 396 -11.93 -7.58 13.86
C ALA A 396 -11.49 -9.06 13.85
N PHE A 397 -12.00 -9.88 14.78
CA PHE A 397 -11.69 -11.31 14.77
C PHE A 397 -12.23 -12.02 13.53
N ALA A 398 -13.48 -11.76 13.14
CA ALA A 398 -14.05 -12.33 11.92
C ALA A 398 -13.25 -11.92 10.67
N SER A 399 -12.87 -10.64 10.57
CA SER A 399 -11.99 -10.14 9.51
C SER A 399 -10.65 -10.89 9.48
N VAL A 400 -10.00 -11.08 10.63
CA VAL A 400 -8.73 -11.82 10.70
C VAL A 400 -8.89 -13.29 10.28
N VAL A 401 -10.01 -13.95 10.63
CA VAL A 401 -10.30 -15.32 10.15
C VAL A 401 -10.45 -15.34 8.63
N VAL A 402 -11.20 -14.39 8.07
CA VAL A 402 -11.35 -14.25 6.62
C VAL A 402 -10.00 -14.02 5.95
N LEU A 403 -9.15 -13.13 6.49
CA LEU A 403 -7.80 -12.86 5.99
C LEU A 403 -6.91 -14.10 6.03
N ALA A 404 -7.01 -14.92 7.08
CA ALA A 404 -6.24 -16.16 7.19
C ALA A 404 -6.66 -17.18 6.12
N VAL A 405 -7.97 -17.37 5.91
CA VAL A 405 -8.50 -18.33 4.92
C VAL A 405 -8.18 -17.88 3.50
N THR A 406 -8.50 -16.63 3.16
CA THR A 406 -8.22 -16.05 1.84
C THR A 406 -6.73 -15.95 1.57
N GLY A 407 -5.93 -15.54 2.57
CA GLY A 407 -4.47 -15.48 2.46
C GLY A 407 -3.82 -16.85 2.29
N LEU A 408 -4.33 -17.91 2.95
CA LEU A 408 -3.87 -19.28 2.74
C LEU A 408 -4.15 -19.74 1.31
N TYR A 409 -5.36 -19.48 0.79
CA TYR A 409 -5.70 -19.78 -0.59
C TYR A 409 -4.80 -19.05 -1.58
N GLN A 410 -4.60 -17.73 -1.40
CA GLN A 410 -3.72 -16.94 -2.26
C GLN A 410 -2.26 -17.44 -2.20
N SER A 411 -1.78 -17.79 -1.00
CA SER A 411 -0.42 -18.32 -0.82
C SER A 411 -0.24 -19.65 -1.56
N TRP A 412 -1.17 -20.59 -1.40
CA TRP A 412 -1.15 -21.86 -2.15
C TRP A 412 -1.17 -21.63 -3.66
N ARG A 413 -2.03 -20.70 -4.13
CA ARG A 413 -2.15 -20.37 -5.55
C ARG A 413 -0.88 -19.75 -6.12
N GLN A 414 -0.09 -19.03 -5.33
CA GLN A 414 1.16 -18.37 -5.77
C GLN A 414 2.42 -19.23 -5.58
N LEU A 415 2.47 -20.09 -4.56
CA LEU A 415 3.63 -20.94 -4.27
C LEU A 415 3.82 -22.10 -5.24
N GLY A 416 2.73 -22.79 -5.61
CA GLY A 416 2.79 -23.95 -6.52
C GLY A 416 3.34 -25.25 -5.90
N SER A 417 4.41 -25.19 -5.11
CA SER A 417 5.09 -26.35 -4.53
C SER A 417 5.58 -26.10 -3.10
N TRP A 418 6.00 -27.16 -2.40
CA TRP A 418 6.62 -27.06 -1.07
C TRP A 418 8.09 -26.64 -1.14
N SER A 419 8.81 -26.98 -2.22
CA SER A 419 10.18 -26.50 -2.44
C SER A 419 10.21 -24.99 -2.59
N ALA A 420 9.22 -24.40 -3.27
CA ALA A 420 9.10 -22.96 -3.46
C ALA A 420 9.00 -22.21 -2.12
N LEU A 421 8.42 -22.82 -1.08
CA LEU A 421 8.25 -22.18 0.23
C LEU A 421 9.57 -21.83 0.92
N THR A 422 10.60 -22.65 0.74
CA THR A 422 11.92 -22.42 1.35
C THR A 422 12.99 -22.04 0.34
N GLY A 423 12.82 -22.45 -0.92
CA GLY A 423 13.78 -22.24 -2.01
C GLY A 423 13.66 -20.89 -2.69
N THR A 424 12.49 -20.24 -2.67
CA THR A 424 12.27 -18.94 -3.35
C THR A 424 12.27 -17.77 -2.37
N GLU A 425 12.59 -16.57 -2.85
CA GLU A 425 12.49 -15.34 -2.06
C GLU A 425 11.04 -15.08 -1.60
N TYR A 426 10.07 -15.33 -2.49
CA TYR A 426 8.64 -15.23 -2.18
C TYR A 426 8.26 -16.12 -1.00
N GLY A 427 8.71 -17.38 -1.00
CA GLY A 427 8.47 -18.32 0.08
C GLY A 427 9.02 -17.84 1.42
N ARG A 428 10.24 -17.28 1.43
CA ARG A 428 10.87 -16.72 2.64
C ARG A 428 10.11 -15.52 3.19
N TRP A 429 9.70 -14.57 2.34
CA TRP A 429 8.89 -13.43 2.76
C TRP A 429 7.51 -13.85 3.27
N LEU A 430 6.92 -14.88 2.67
CA LEU A 430 5.67 -15.45 3.14
C LEU A 430 5.82 -16.05 4.55
N LEU A 431 6.92 -16.76 4.84
CA LEU A 431 7.19 -17.28 6.18
C LEU A 431 7.31 -16.13 7.20
N VAL A 432 7.99 -15.04 6.85
CA VAL A 432 8.05 -13.83 7.70
C VAL A 432 6.65 -13.25 7.94
N LYS A 433 5.82 -13.15 6.90
CA LYS A 433 4.44 -12.67 7.02
C LYS A 433 3.61 -13.57 7.94
N VAL A 434 3.71 -14.89 7.82
CA VAL A 434 3.02 -15.86 8.69
C VAL A 434 3.47 -15.71 10.14
N ALA A 435 4.77 -15.55 10.40
CA ALA A 435 5.29 -15.32 11.75
C ALA A 435 4.76 -14.02 12.36
N LEU A 436 4.71 -12.93 11.59
CA LEU A 436 4.15 -11.64 12.03
C LEU A 436 2.65 -11.74 12.34
N VAL A 437 1.88 -12.47 11.54
CA VAL A 437 0.46 -12.73 11.82
C VAL A 437 0.31 -13.51 13.13
N ALA A 438 1.15 -14.51 13.40
CA ALA A 438 1.12 -15.24 14.67
C ALA A 438 1.43 -14.33 15.88
N VAL A 439 2.43 -13.46 15.76
CA VAL A 439 2.74 -12.43 16.78
C VAL A 439 1.55 -11.51 17.00
N MET A 440 0.94 -11.02 15.93
CA MET A 440 -0.23 -10.13 15.98
C MET A 440 -1.42 -10.78 16.69
N LEU A 441 -1.69 -12.06 16.42
CA LEU A 441 -2.72 -12.84 17.13
C LEU A 441 -2.42 -12.97 18.63
N GLY A 442 -1.14 -13.13 19.00
CA GLY A 442 -0.69 -13.11 20.39
C GLY A 442 -0.96 -11.78 21.09
N VAL A 443 -0.59 -10.66 20.45
CA VAL A 443 -0.86 -9.30 20.95
C VAL A 443 -2.36 -9.04 21.09
N ALA A 444 -3.15 -9.44 20.09
CA ALA A 444 -4.61 -9.30 20.12
C ALA A 444 -5.25 -10.10 21.26
N ARG A 445 -4.75 -11.31 21.56
CA ARG A 445 -5.21 -12.11 22.70
C ARG A 445 -4.93 -11.39 24.03
N TYR A 446 -3.76 -10.77 24.17
CA TYR A 446 -3.41 -9.98 25.35
C TYR A 446 -4.30 -8.73 25.49
N SER A 447 -4.56 -8.03 24.39
CA SER A 447 -5.44 -6.84 24.34
C SER A 447 -6.89 -7.14 24.80
N ARG A 448 -7.41 -8.34 24.47
CA ARG A 448 -8.74 -8.78 24.94
C ARG A 448 -8.85 -8.84 26.46
N THR A 449 -7.76 -9.10 27.19
CA THR A 449 -7.77 -9.12 28.66
C THR A 449 -8.07 -7.74 29.25
N TRP A 450 -7.58 -6.66 28.64
CA TRP A 450 -7.87 -5.29 29.05
C TRP A 450 -9.32 -4.89 28.77
N THR A 451 -9.87 -5.29 27.62
CA THR A 451 -11.29 -5.05 27.31
C THR A 451 -12.24 -5.78 28.27
N ALA A 452 -11.85 -6.96 28.76
CA ALA A 452 -12.61 -7.69 29.78
C ALA A 452 -12.57 -6.99 31.14
N ARG A 453 -11.44 -6.38 31.51
CA ARG A 453 -11.27 -5.61 32.76
C ARG A 453 -12.13 -4.33 32.78
N LEU A 454 -12.15 -3.57 31.69
CA LEU A 454 -13.04 -2.41 31.51
C LEU A 454 -14.53 -2.78 31.66
N ALA A 455 -14.93 -3.93 31.13
CA ALA A 455 -16.30 -4.43 31.25
C ALA A 455 -16.67 -4.87 32.67
N GLY A 456 -15.69 -5.34 33.45
CA GLY A 456 -15.85 -5.68 34.88
C GLY A 456 -15.93 -4.43 35.76
N ALA A 457 -15.14 -3.40 35.46
CA ALA A 457 -15.14 -2.14 36.21
C ALA A 457 -16.44 -1.33 36.04
N GLU A 458 -17.06 -1.35 34.84
CA GLU A 458 -18.38 -0.74 34.60
C GLU A 458 -19.54 -1.51 35.29
N ARG A 459 -19.30 -2.72 35.83
CA ARG A 459 -20.29 -3.56 36.55
C ARG A 459 -20.07 -3.61 38.07
N GLY A 460 -19.39 -2.62 38.66
CA GLY A 460 -19.27 -2.47 40.12
C GLY A 460 -20.62 -2.40 40.86
N PRO A 461 -20.66 -2.58 42.20
CA PRO A 461 -21.62 -3.41 42.91
C PRO A 461 -23.00 -2.78 43.08
N GLU A 462 -23.88 -2.93 42.08
CA GLU A 462 -25.33 -2.72 42.26
C GLU A 462 -26.15 -3.99 41.94
N GLY A 463 -25.48 -5.09 41.57
CA GLY A 463 -26.15 -6.34 41.15
C GLY A 463 -26.17 -7.48 42.16
N ALA A 464 -25.73 -7.26 43.41
CA ALA A 464 -25.53 -8.35 44.39
C ALA A 464 -26.55 -8.40 45.55
N GLU A 465 -27.60 -7.59 45.54
CA GLU A 465 -28.67 -7.65 46.56
C GLU A 465 -30.07 -7.78 45.92
N THR A 466 -30.31 -8.86 45.18
CA THR A 466 -31.68 -9.36 44.90
C THR A 466 -31.65 -10.87 44.79
N GLY A 467 -31.44 -11.55 45.92
CA GLY A 467 -31.37 -13.00 45.95
C GLY A 467 -31.24 -13.57 47.35
N GLY A 468 -32.24 -13.33 48.21
CA GLY A 468 -32.23 -13.83 49.58
C GLY A 468 -33.54 -13.57 50.31
N SER A 469 -34.65 -14.07 49.78
CA SER A 469 -35.89 -14.22 50.55
C SER A 469 -35.69 -15.39 51.53
N GLY A 470 -35.62 -15.07 52.82
CA GLY A 470 -35.57 -16.02 53.92
C GLY A 470 -36.06 -15.34 55.19
N ALA A 471 -37.21 -15.81 55.68
CA ALA A 471 -38.01 -15.24 56.75
C ALA A 471 -37.33 -15.17 58.12
N ALA A 472 -37.60 -14.08 58.84
CA ALA A 472 -37.77 -13.89 60.29
C ALA A 472 -37.83 -12.37 60.50
N GLU A 473 -38.58 -11.73 61.40
CA GLU A 473 -39.70 -12.04 62.27
C GLU A 473 -40.08 -10.65 62.85
N ALA A 474 -41.35 -10.45 63.23
CA ALA A 474 -41.86 -9.15 63.63
C ALA A 474 -41.40 -8.72 65.03
N ALA A 475 -41.16 -7.41 65.23
CA ALA A 475 -41.53 -6.68 66.46
C ALA A 475 -41.33 -5.17 66.33
N GLY A 476 -42.42 -4.41 66.54
CA GLY A 476 -42.54 -3.08 67.19
C GLY A 476 -41.61 -1.92 66.78
N THR A 477 -42.02 -0.66 66.74
CA THR A 477 -43.14 0.02 67.40
C THR A 477 -43.24 1.42 66.79
N ALA A 478 -44.45 1.97 66.80
CA ALA A 478 -44.83 3.27 66.28
C ALA A 478 -44.22 4.49 67.00
N GLY A 479 -44.23 5.62 66.29
CA GLY A 479 -44.17 6.98 66.84
C GLY A 479 -43.16 7.86 66.07
N THR A 480 -43.42 9.10 65.67
CA THR A 480 -44.56 10.01 65.81
C THR A 480 -44.30 11.13 64.80
N THR A 481 -45.36 11.60 64.16
CA THR A 481 -45.45 12.81 63.34
C THR A 481 -45.20 14.08 64.16
N GLY A 482 -44.51 15.07 63.60
CA GLY A 482 -44.37 16.39 64.21
C GLY A 482 -43.75 17.43 63.28
N THR A 483 -44.61 18.08 62.50
CA THR A 483 -44.41 19.37 61.84
C THR A 483 -44.38 20.53 62.85
N GLU A 484 -44.01 21.72 62.35
CA GLU A 484 -44.05 23.08 62.96
C GLU A 484 -42.72 23.56 63.55
N ASP A 485 -42.00 24.51 62.97
CA ASP A 485 -42.28 25.88 62.51
C ASP A 485 -42.14 26.98 63.60
N MET A 486 -41.37 28.00 63.20
CA MET A 486 -41.21 29.36 63.69
C MET A 486 -40.89 29.67 65.17
N GLY A 487 -39.68 30.23 65.36
CA GLY A 487 -39.26 31.01 66.53
C GLY A 487 -38.54 32.29 66.10
N ARG A 488 -39.31 33.37 66.06
CA ARG A 488 -39.01 34.78 65.75
C ARG A 488 -37.92 35.39 66.63
N GLY A 489 -37.03 36.20 66.04
CA GLY A 489 -36.08 37.07 66.74
C GLY A 489 -35.83 38.34 65.93
N THR A 490 -36.46 39.42 66.37
CA THR A 490 -36.39 40.80 65.84
C THR A 490 -35.08 41.49 66.21
N GLY A 491 -34.55 42.30 65.30
CA GLY A 491 -33.49 43.28 65.55
C GLY A 491 -33.32 44.17 64.33
N ASP A 492 -33.99 45.32 64.34
CA ASP A 492 -33.73 46.44 63.43
C ASP A 492 -32.35 47.03 63.76
N ASP A 493 -31.55 47.33 62.73
CA ASP A 493 -30.69 48.52 62.73
C ASP A 493 -30.31 48.91 61.29
N ASP A 494 -30.48 50.21 61.03
CA ASP A 494 -30.38 50.90 59.74
C ASP A 494 -28.96 50.91 59.15
N GLY A 495 -28.86 50.82 57.82
CA GLY A 495 -27.59 50.98 57.12
C GLY A 495 -27.66 50.81 55.60
N SER A 496 -28.13 51.85 54.92
CA SER A 496 -28.03 52.10 53.48
C SER A 496 -26.88 51.38 52.74
N ALA A 497 -27.22 50.52 51.78
CA ALA A 497 -26.45 50.33 50.56
C ALA A 497 -27.38 49.92 49.42
N SER A 498 -27.77 50.91 48.62
CA SER A 498 -28.39 50.72 47.30
C SER A 498 -27.46 49.90 46.39
N GLY A 499 -27.72 48.60 46.29
CA GLY A 499 -27.14 47.73 45.27
C GLY A 499 -28.27 47.17 44.42
N GLY A 500 -28.60 47.85 43.32
CA GLY A 500 -29.68 47.46 42.41
C GLY A 500 -29.58 45.99 42.01
N GLY A 501 -30.57 45.20 42.43
CA GLY A 501 -30.83 43.85 41.93
C GLY A 501 -31.33 43.91 40.49
N GLY A 502 -30.44 44.29 39.57
CA GLY A 502 -30.66 44.10 38.14
C GLY A 502 -30.53 42.61 37.83
N ALA A 503 -31.56 42.03 37.21
CA ALA A 503 -31.52 40.68 36.68
C ALA A 503 -30.17 40.41 35.99
N PRO A 504 -29.52 39.25 36.23
CA PRO A 504 -28.19 38.99 35.69
C PRO A 504 -28.22 39.17 34.17
N ASP A 505 -27.37 40.08 33.68
CA ASP A 505 -27.19 40.35 32.25
C ASP A 505 -27.18 39.02 31.48
N PRO A 506 -28.14 38.80 30.56
CA PRO A 506 -28.31 37.51 29.88
C PRO A 506 -27.06 37.12 29.09
N VAL A 507 -26.26 38.10 28.64
CA VAL A 507 -24.99 37.86 27.97
C VAL A 507 -23.96 37.27 28.93
N ARG A 508 -23.88 37.82 30.15
CA ARG A 508 -23.00 37.35 31.23
C ARG A 508 -23.42 35.97 31.74
N ALA A 509 -24.72 35.71 31.88
CA ALA A 509 -25.25 34.40 32.25
C ALA A 509 -24.91 33.32 31.19
N ALA A 510 -25.09 33.64 29.90
CA ALA A 510 -24.71 32.76 28.80
C ALA A 510 -23.19 32.52 28.74
N GLN A 511 -22.37 33.54 29.04
CA GLN A 511 -20.91 33.41 29.09
C GLN A 511 -20.45 32.52 30.25
N LEU A 512 -21.05 32.64 31.43
CA LEU A 512 -20.77 31.77 32.58
C LEU A 512 -21.23 30.33 32.34
N ALA A 513 -22.37 30.11 31.69
CA ALA A 513 -22.83 28.79 31.29
C ALA A 513 -21.85 28.12 30.32
N ARG A 514 -21.33 28.87 29.33
CA ARG A 514 -20.26 28.40 28.42
C ARG A 514 -18.98 28.07 29.18
N GLN A 515 -18.53 28.91 30.10
CA GLN A 515 -17.33 28.65 30.91
C GLN A 515 -17.48 27.41 31.80
N ARG A 516 -18.63 27.24 32.47
CA ARG A 516 -18.92 26.05 33.29
C ARG A 516 -18.97 24.77 32.44
N ALA A 517 -19.56 24.83 31.24
CA ALA A 517 -19.57 23.71 30.30
C ALA A 517 -18.15 23.33 29.81
N VAL A 518 -17.30 24.32 29.55
CA VAL A 518 -15.88 24.12 29.19
C VAL A 518 -15.09 23.51 30.36
N MET A 519 -15.28 24.01 31.58
CA MET A 519 -14.62 23.45 32.77
C MET A 519 -15.09 22.03 33.09
N ALA A 520 -16.40 21.74 32.96
CA ALA A 520 -16.94 20.40 33.16
C ALA A 520 -16.44 19.40 32.10
N THR A 521 -16.29 19.83 30.84
CA THR A 521 -15.67 19.01 29.79
C THR A 521 -14.18 18.80 30.02
N ALA A 522 -13.45 19.81 30.50
CA ALA A 522 -12.04 19.68 30.87
C ALA A 522 -11.82 18.74 32.07
N ARG A 523 -12.68 18.81 33.09
CA ARG A 523 -12.64 17.91 34.26
C ARG A 523 -12.94 16.47 33.87
N ARG A 524 -14.03 16.22 33.12
CA ARG A 524 -14.34 14.89 32.58
C ARG A 524 -13.21 14.34 31.70
N LYS A 525 -12.55 15.19 30.91
CA LYS A 525 -11.38 14.82 30.13
C LYS A 525 -10.21 14.38 31.03
N LYS A 526 -9.93 15.12 32.10
CA LYS A 526 -8.86 14.82 33.06
C LYS A 526 -9.12 13.50 33.82
N GLU A 527 -10.34 13.30 34.31
CA GLU A 527 -10.76 12.06 35.00
C GLU A 527 -10.67 10.85 34.06
N ARG A 528 -11.09 11.00 32.79
CA ARG A 528 -10.94 9.97 31.75
C ARG A 528 -9.49 9.66 31.41
N ASP A 529 -8.65 10.68 31.25
CA ASP A 529 -7.24 10.48 30.90
C ASP A 529 -6.44 9.89 32.07
N ALA A 530 -6.99 9.90 33.29
CA ALA A 530 -6.45 9.26 34.49
C ALA A 530 -6.90 7.79 34.70
N ASP A 531 -7.83 7.28 33.88
CA ASP A 531 -8.31 5.90 33.94
C ASP A 531 -7.22 4.91 33.49
N PRO A 532 -6.68 4.06 34.39
CA PRO A 532 -5.58 3.16 34.09
C PRO A 532 -5.95 2.08 33.08
N ASP A 533 -7.22 1.65 33.04
CA ASP A 533 -7.66 0.60 32.11
C ASP A 533 -7.84 1.15 30.69
N ARG A 534 -8.33 2.39 30.54
CA ARG A 534 -8.34 3.10 29.25
C ARG A 534 -6.93 3.40 28.75
N ALA A 535 -6.00 3.74 29.65
CA ALA A 535 -4.60 3.94 29.28
C ALA A 535 -3.95 2.62 28.83
N GLY A 536 -4.26 1.49 29.49
CA GLY A 536 -3.85 0.14 29.10
C GLY A 536 -4.36 -0.23 27.70
N LEU A 537 -5.66 -0.05 27.46
CA LEU A 537 -6.27 -0.30 26.15
C LEU A 537 -5.67 0.58 25.04
N ARG A 538 -5.39 1.87 25.31
CA ARG A 538 -4.74 2.74 24.31
C ARG A 538 -3.36 2.23 23.92
N ARG A 539 -2.56 1.78 24.91
CA ARG A 539 -1.22 1.22 24.64
C ARG A 539 -1.28 -0.08 23.86
N SER A 540 -2.23 -0.98 24.17
CA SER A 540 -2.39 -2.23 23.43
C SER A 540 -2.82 -1.99 21.98
N VAL A 541 -3.78 -1.10 21.75
CA VAL A 541 -4.23 -0.74 20.40
C VAL A 541 -3.11 -0.07 19.58
N LEU A 542 -2.26 0.75 20.21
CA LEU A 542 -1.10 1.34 19.55
C LEU A 542 -0.05 0.28 19.19
N ALA A 543 0.19 -0.71 20.05
CA ALA A 543 1.05 -1.84 19.74
C ALA A 543 0.50 -2.68 18.58
N GLU A 544 -0.80 -2.99 18.58
CA GLU A 544 -1.49 -3.67 17.47
C GLU A 544 -1.34 -2.88 16.15
N THR A 545 -1.49 -1.55 16.22
CA THR A 545 -1.30 -0.67 15.06
C THR A 545 0.13 -0.73 14.54
N GLY A 546 1.13 -0.72 15.42
CA GLY A 546 2.54 -0.85 15.03
C GLY A 546 2.83 -2.18 14.32
N VAL A 547 2.35 -3.30 14.87
CA VAL A 547 2.49 -4.62 14.23
C VAL A 547 1.77 -4.66 12.88
N ALA A 548 0.57 -4.08 12.77
CA ALA A 548 -0.17 -4.00 11.51
C ALA A 548 0.59 -3.19 10.43
N VAL A 549 1.26 -2.10 10.81
CA VAL A 549 2.09 -1.30 9.87
C VAL A 549 3.27 -2.12 9.36
N VAL A 550 3.97 -2.86 10.25
CA VAL A 550 5.07 -3.75 9.83
C VAL A 550 4.56 -4.87 8.92
N LEU A 551 3.40 -5.46 9.25
CA LEU A 551 2.77 -6.50 8.44
C LEU A 551 2.39 -5.99 7.05
N LEU A 552 1.91 -4.75 6.94
CA LEU A 552 1.64 -4.10 5.65
C LEU A 552 2.93 -3.89 4.85
N ALA A 553 4.01 -3.40 5.47
CA ALA A 553 5.29 -3.21 4.78
C ALA A 553 5.84 -4.54 4.24
N VAL A 554 5.81 -5.61 5.05
CA VAL A 554 6.21 -6.96 4.60
C VAL A 554 5.28 -7.48 3.50
N THR A 555 3.97 -7.21 3.61
CA THR A 555 3.02 -7.58 2.57
C THR A 555 3.32 -6.85 1.27
N THR A 556 3.69 -5.58 1.31
CA THR A 556 4.10 -4.80 0.13
C THR A 556 5.31 -5.44 -0.55
N VAL A 557 6.35 -5.79 0.20
CA VAL A 557 7.52 -6.49 -0.35
C VAL A 557 7.13 -7.83 -0.96
N LEU A 558 6.28 -8.61 -0.27
CA LEU A 558 5.80 -9.89 -0.77
C LEU A 558 5.01 -9.73 -2.09
N THR A 559 4.15 -8.71 -2.20
CA THR A 559 3.37 -8.45 -3.42
C THR A 559 4.22 -7.94 -4.58
N THR A 560 5.41 -7.39 -4.31
CA THR A 560 6.39 -6.99 -5.32
C THR A 560 7.52 -8.01 -5.46
N THR A 561 7.32 -9.27 -5.01
CA THR A 561 8.26 -10.38 -5.22
C THR A 561 7.66 -11.40 -6.19
N GLU A 562 8.45 -11.94 -7.11
CA GLU A 562 7.97 -12.90 -8.11
C GLU A 562 7.33 -14.13 -7.42
N PRO A 563 6.11 -14.54 -7.79
CA PRO A 563 5.45 -15.68 -7.16
C PRO A 563 6.28 -16.97 -7.24
N GLY A 564 6.31 -17.75 -6.17
CA GLY A 564 7.16 -18.96 -6.08
C GLY A 564 6.93 -19.98 -7.20
N ARG A 565 5.68 -20.15 -7.68
CA ARG A 565 5.37 -21.01 -8.83
C ARG A 565 6.00 -20.49 -10.12
N THR A 566 5.96 -19.17 -10.30
CA THR A 566 6.52 -18.52 -11.48
C THR A 566 8.04 -18.62 -11.46
N ALA A 567 8.68 -18.36 -10.30
CA ALA A 567 10.11 -18.53 -10.12
C ALA A 567 10.58 -19.96 -10.44
N GLU A 568 9.92 -20.99 -9.89
CA GLU A 568 10.27 -22.39 -10.21
C GLU A 568 9.97 -22.77 -11.67
N ALA A 569 8.92 -22.22 -12.28
CA ALA A 569 8.61 -22.47 -13.70
C ALA A 569 9.66 -21.81 -14.62
N THR A 570 10.17 -20.64 -14.26
CA THR A 570 11.30 -19.99 -14.93
C THR A 570 12.57 -20.85 -14.81
N GLU A 571 12.84 -21.42 -13.64
CA GLU A 571 13.95 -22.36 -13.44
C GLU A 571 13.78 -23.68 -14.22
N GLN A 572 12.56 -24.24 -14.29
CA GLN A 572 12.28 -25.53 -14.95
C GLN A 572 12.20 -25.45 -16.47
N ASN A 573 11.58 -24.38 -17.01
CA ASN A 573 11.51 -24.14 -18.46
C ASN A 573 12.85 -23.62 -19.02
N GLY A 574 13.78 -23.23 -18.14
CA GLY A 574 15.18 -22.89 -18.48
C GLY A 574 16.10 -24.08 -18.79
N GLY A 575 15.59 -25.25 -19.18
CA GLY A 575 16.44 -26.39 -19.55
C GLY A 575 17.46 -26.06 -20.66
N PRO A 576 18.58 -26.80 -20.72
CA PRO A 576 19.90 -26.44 -20.15
C PRO A 576 20.48 -25.12 -20.71
N GLY A 577 19.79 -24.00 -20.52
CA GLY A 577 20.22 -22.68 -20.98
C GLY A 577 19.86 -21.50 -20.06
N GLY A 578 19.10 -21.74 -18.99
CA GLY A 578 18.70 -20.72 -18.01
C GLY A 578 18.76 -21.28 -16.58
N SER A 579 19.49 -20.58 -15.71
CA SER A 579 19.76 -20.87 -14.28
C SER A 579 20.76 -21.99 -13.93
N SER A 580 22.01 -21.54 -13.72
CA SER A 580 22.82 -21.81 -12.52
C SER A 580 22.57 -23.14 -11.79
N ALA A 581 23.19 -24.22 -12.26
CA ALA A 581 23.61 -25.27 -11.34
C ALA A 581 24.59 -24.66 -10.33
N ALA A 582 24.34 -24.84 -9.04
CA ALA A 582 25.22 -24.43 -7.96
C ALA A 582 26.64 -24.99 -8.19
N ALA A 583 27.52 -24.16 -8.74
CA ALA A 583 28.94 -24.43 -8.78
C ALA A 583 29.51 -24.25 -7.35
N PRO A 584 30.50 -25.07 -6.96
CA PRO A 584 31.11 -24.96 -5.63
C PRO A 584 31.66 -23.53 -5.44
N ALA A 585 31.35 -22.95 -4.28
CA ALA A 585 31.61 -21.54 -3.94
C ALA A 585 33.00 -21.05 -4.38
N ALA A 586 33.04 -20.19 -5.40
CA ALA A 586 34.23 -19.46 -5.77
C ALA A 586 34.42 -18.23 -4.86
N PRO A 587 35.65 -17.66 -4.80
CA PRO A 587 36.01 -16.62 -3.85
C PRO A 587 35.13 -15.38 -4.01
N ARG A 588 34.52 -14.93 -2.91
CA ARG A 588 33.75 -13.68 -2.85
C ARG A 588 34.71 -12.49 -2.81
N GLY A 589 35.02 -11.89 -3.95
CA GLY A 589 35.82 -10.66 -4.03
C GLY A 589 36.02 -10.15 -5.46
N PRO A 590 36.49 -8.90 -5.61
CA PRO A 590 36.81 -8.32 -6.91
C PRO A 590 37.92 -9.12 -7.60
N VAL A 591 37.80 -9.31 -8.91
CA VAL A 591 38.81 -9.99 -9.73
C VAL A 591 39.47 -8.95 -10.64
N GLU A 592 40.80 -8.91 -10.62
CA GLU A 592 41.61 -7.99 -11.41
C GLU A 592 42.32 -8.73 -12.57
N LEU A 593 42.31 -8.15 -13.76
CA LEU A 593 43.00 -8.62 -14.95
C LEU A 593 43.93 -7.51 -15.47
N LYS A 594 45.18 -7.85 -15.80
CA LYS A 594 46.18 -6.91 -16.32
C LYS A 594 46.63 -7.33 -17.71
N LEU A 595 46.31 -6.52 -18.71
CA LEU A 595 46.56 -6.80 -20.13
C LEU A 595 47.59 -5.80 -20.68
N PRO A 596 48.83 -6.22 -20.97
CA PRO A 596 49.77 -5.37 -21.68
C PRO A 596 49.30 -5.17 -23.13
N PHE A 597 49.40 -3.94 -23.65
CA PHE A 597 49.05 -3.63 -25.03
C PHE A 597 50.14 -2.78 -25.71
N ASP A 598 50.23 -2.92 -27.03
CA ASP A 598 51.08 -2.10 -27.89
C ASP A 598 50.37 -1.89 -29.24
N THR A 599 50.05 -0.63 -29.58
CA THR A 599 49.44 -0.22 -30.84
C THR A 599 50.49 0.18 -31.89
N GLY A 600 51.78 0.23 -31.54
CA GLY A 600 52.88 0.60 -32.44
C GLY A 600 53.13 2.11 -32.61
N GLY A 601 52.31 2.97 -32.00
CA GLY A 601 52.45 4.43 -32.02
C GLY A 601 53.44 4.99 -31.00
N THR A 602 53.81 6.27 -31.12
CA THR A 602 54.86 6.95 -30.33
C THR A 602 54.59 6.97 -28.81
N ASP A 603 53.32 6.87 -28.41
CA ASP A 603 52.85 6.67 -27.02
C ASP A 603 51.81 5.54 -26.93
N GLY A 604 51.85 4.61 -27.88
CA GLY A 604 50.78 3.64 -28.18
C GLY A 604 50.73 2.41 -27.28
N SER A 605 51.37 2.42 -26.11
CA SER A 605 51.68 1.17 -25.40
C SER A 605 51.66 1.35 -23.89
N GLY A 606 51.23 0.30 -23.19
CA GLY A 606 50.91 0.39 -21.78
C GLY A 606 50.26 -0.88 -21.24
N THR A 607 49.54 -0.75 -20.14
CA THR A 607 48.80 -1.83 -19.50
C THR A 607 47.36 -1.40 -19.24
N VAL A 608 46.40 -2.23 -19.62
CA VAL A 608 45.01 -2.12 -19.19
C VAL A 608 44.83 -2.94 -17.92
N ARG A 609 44.40 -2.30 -16.83
CA ARG A 609 43.97 -2.96 -15.60
C ARG A 609 42.45 -2.94 -15.53
N LEU A 610 41.84 -4.10 -15.51
CA LEU A 610 40.40 -4.31 -15.46
C LEU A 610 40.04 -4.92 -14.12
N THR A 611 39.05 -4.37 -13.43
CA THR A 611 38.51 -4.92 -12.18
C THR A 611 37.02 -5.15 -12.34
N LEU A 612 36.59 -6.39 -12.08
CA LEU A 612 35.18 -6.79 -12.07
C LEU A 612 34.78 -7.13 -10.63
N ASP A 613 33.72 -6.50 -10.12
CA ASP A 613 33.24 -6.65 -8.74
C ASP A 613 31.73 -6.90 -8.71
N PRO A 614 31.22 -8.00 -8.11
CA PRO A 614 31.93 -9.04 -7.35
C PRO A 614 32.35 -10.26 -8.19
N ALA A 615 32.52 -10.08 -9.51
CA ALA A 615 32.90 -11.13 -10.47
C ALA A 615 32.06 -12.41 -10.33
N ARG A 616 30.73 -12.25 -10.37
CA ARG A 616 29.75 -13.34 -10.28
C ARG A 616 28.76 -13.32 -11.45
N PRO A 617 28.00 -14.40 -11.66
CA PRO A 617 26.86 -14.35 -12.57
C PRO A 617 25.82 -13.29 -12.12
N GLY A 618 25.27 -12.57 -13.08
CA GLY A 618 24.40 -11.40 -12.86
C GLY A 618 25.16 -10.07 -12.97
N GLY A 619 24.67 -9.07 -12.22
CA GLY A 619 25.22 -7.72 -12.27
C GLY A 619 26.59 -7.58 -11.59
N ASN A 620 27.51 -6.95 -12.30
CA ASN A 620 28.85 -6.60 -11.84
C ASN A 620 29.18 -5.14 -12.19
N ALA A 621 29.96 -4.49 -11.33
CA ALA A 621 30.64 -3.25 -11.63
C ALA A 621 31.98 -3.54 -12.30
N LEU A 622 32.27 -2.80 -13.38
CA LEU A 622 33.52 -2.85 -14.12
C LEU A 622 34.24 -1.51 -13.96
N HIS A 623 35.51 -1.59 -13.59
CA HIS A 623 36.43 -0.46 -13.64
C HIS A 623 37.64 -0.82 -14.51
N VAL A 624 38.09 0.14 -15.31
CA VAL A 624 39.18 -0.07 -16.25
C VAL A 624 40.13 1.11 -16.20
N TRP A 625 41.40 0.84 -15.92
CA TRP A 625 42.48 1.82 -15.95
C TRP A 625 43.40 1.49 -17.12
N VAL A 626 43.73 2.50 -17.91
CA VAL A 626 44.71 2.42 -18.99
C VAL A 626 45.92 3.22 -18.53
N ASP A 627 47.01 2.53 -18.25
CA ASP A 627 48.26 3.13 -17.78
C ASP A 627 49.31 3.03 -18.90
N GLY A 628 50.04 4.11 -19.17
CA GLY A 628 51.12 4.14 -20.16
C GLY A 628 52.38 3.39 -19.69
N LYS A 629 53.39 3.26 -20.57
CA LYS A 629 54.69 2.67 -20.24
C LYS A 629 55.40 3.29 -19.02
N ASP A 630 55.13 4.57 -18.73
CA ASP A 630 55.68 5.30 -17.59
C ASP A 630 54.86 5.12 -16.29
N GLY A 631 53.80 4.31 -16.33
CA GLY A 631 52.90 4.04 -15.20
C GLY A 631 51.93 5.18 -14.89
N ARG A 632 51.86 6.22 -15.74
CA ARG A 632 50.87 7.29 -15.61
C ARG A 632 49.58 6.94 -16.36
N PRO A 633 48.41 7.46 -15.94
CA PRO A 633 47.17 7.24 -16.68
C PRO A 633 47.30 7.76 -18.11
N LEU A 634 47.07 6.88 -19.08
CA LEU A 634 47.07 7.18 -20.51
C LEU A 634 45.64 7.35 -20.98
N ASP A 635 45.31 8.55 -21.45
CA ASP A 635 43.99 8.84 -21.98
C ASP A 635 43.87 8.35 -23.42
N VAL A 636 42.91 7.47 -23.67
CA VAL A 636 42.72 6.83 -24.97
C VAL A 636 41.40 7.30 -25.60
N PRO A 637 41.38 7.63 -26.91
CA PRO A 637 40.17 8.05 -27.60
C PRO A 637 39.01 7.04 -27.58
N GLU A 638 39.31 5.73 -27.56
CA GLU A 638 38.28 4.69 -27.52
C GLU A 638 38.79 3.43 -26.82
N LEU A 639 37.92 2.83 -26.01
CA LEU A 639 38.13 1.55 -25.35
C LEU A 639 36.90 0.66 -25.57
N LYS A 640 37.08 -0.51 -26.17
CA LYS A 640 36.02 -1.52 -26.35
C LYS A 640 36.36 -2.77 -25.60
N ILE A 641 35.40 -3.34 -24.89
CA ILE A 641 35.58 -4.55 -24.09
C ILE A 641 34.53 -5.56 -24.49
N SER A 642 34.89 -6.84 -24.57
CA SER A 642 33.91 -7.90 -24.72
C SER A 642 34.25 -9.13 -23.87
N PHE A 643 33.21 -9.82 -23.42
CA PHE A 643 33.30 -11.06 -22.68
C PHE A 643 32.76 -12.21 -23.53
N THR A 644 33.56 -13.26 -23.73
CA THR A 644 33.15 -14.46 -24.48
C THR A 644 33.41 -15.72 -23.66
N LEU A 645 32.37 -16.48 -23.35
CA LEU A 645 32.47 -17.81 -22.74
C LEU A 645 32.46 -18.88 -23.85
N GLN A 646 33.64 -19.22 -24.35
CA GLN A 646 33.78 -20.16 -25.47
C GLN A 646 33.18 -21.54 -25.19
N ALA A 647 33.32 -22.02 -23.95
CA ALA A 647 32.84 -23.35 -23.54
C ALA A 647 31.32 -23.51 -23.70
N GLN A 648 30.57 -22.42 -23.55
CA GLN A 648 29.11 -22.41 -23.65
C GLN A 648 28.63 -21.59 -24.86
N GLN A 649 29.55 -21.21 -25.76
CA GLN A 649 29.27 -20.40 -26.94
C GLN A 649 28.51 -19.09 -26.64
N VAL A 650 28.77 -18.48 -25.47
CA VAL A 650 28.15 -17.21 -25.08
C VAL A 650 29.07 -16.05 -25.39
N GLY A 651 28.53 -14.99 -25.99
CA GLY A 651 29.25 -13.78 -26.37
C GLY A 651 29.74 -13.78 -27.83
N PRO A 652 30.46 -12.73 -28.27
CA PRO A 652 31.02 -11.66 -27.44
C PRO A 652 29.94 -10.75 -26.87
N LEU A 653 29.94 -10.58 -25.55
CA LEU A 653 29.09 -9.62 -24.83
C LEU A 653 29.83 -8.29 -24.78
N PRO A 654 29.48 -7.30 -25.63
CA PRO A 654 30.16 -6.02 -25.64
C PRO A 654 29.82 -5.23 -24.38
N VAL A 655 30.84 -4.59 -23.81
CA VAL A 655 30.72 -3.66 -22.70
C VAL A 655 31.30 -2.33 -23.13
N ALA A 656 30.48 -1.30 -23.05
CA ALA A 656 30.86 0.08 -23.32
C ALA A 656 31.00 0.82 -21.97
N PRO A 657 32.21 0.87 -21.38
CA PRO A 657 32.42 1.63 -20.17
C PRO A 657 32.40 3.14 -20.48
N GLU A 658 32.00 3.97 -19.52
CA GLU A 658 32.02 5.42 -19.62
C GLU A 658 33.33 5.99 -19.09
N ARG A 659 33.84 7.06 -19.71
CA ARG A 659 35.09 7.72 -19.29
C ARG A 659 34.82 8.56 -18.04
N LEU A 660 35.47 8.22 -16.92
CA LEU A 660 35.37 8.95 -15.65
C LEU A 660 36.47 9.98 -15.48
N ALA A 661 37.70 9.62 -15.83
CA ALA A 661 38.90 10.46 -15.72
C ALA A 661 39.92 10.05 -16.80
N PRO A 662 41.00 10.83 -17.03
CA PRO A 662 42.06 10.42 -17.95
C PRO A 662 42.55 9.00 -17.63
N GLY A 663 42.44 8.10 -18.61
CA GLY A 663 42.80 6.69 -18.45
C GLY A 663 41.91 5.87 -17.51
N HIS A 664 40.79 6.39 -16.99
CA HIS A 664 39.87 5.63 -16.12
C HIS A 664 38.46 5.60 -16.69
N TRP A 665 37.94 4.38 -16.85
CA TRP A 665 36.63 4.08 -17.39
C TRP A 665 35.84 3.18 -16.44
N SER A 666 34.52 3.28 -16.43
CA SER A 666 33.67 2.44 -15.57
C SER A 666 32.26 2.23 -16.10
N THR A 667 31.63 1.13 -15.71
CA THR A 667 30.20 0.89 -15.86
C THR A 667 29.69 -0.01 -14.73
N ALA A 668 28.48 0.22 -14.24
CA ALA A 668 27.87 -0.53 -13.14
C ALA A 668 26.96 -1.68 -13.59
N SER A 669 26.80 -1.87 -14.90
CA SER A 669 25.76 -2.71 -15.51
C SER A 669 26.31 -3.85 -16.36
N VAL A 670 27.46 -4.44 -15.98
CA VAL A 670 27.99 -5.62 -16.67
C VAL A 670 27.24 -6.86 -16.23
N GLN A 671 26.38 -7.38 -17.09
CA GLN A 671 25.65 -8.63 -16.88
C GLN A 671 26.47 -9.81 -17.40
N ILE A 672 26.89 -10.69 -16.51
CA ILE A 672 27.54 -11.95 -16.87
C ILE A 672 26.54 -13.09 -16.66
N PRO A 673 26.05 -13.76 -17.71
CA PRO A 673 24.93 -14.69 -17.57
C PRO A 673 25.31 -16.01 -16.90
N LEU A 674 26.56 -16.46 -17.05
CA LEU A 674 27.01 -17.78 -16.62
C LEU A 674 28.37 -17.71 -15.91
N PRO A 675 28.61 -18.57 -14.90
CA PRO A 675 29.95 -18.73 -14.34
C PRO A 675 30.83 -19.49 -15.34
N GLY A 676 32.15 -19.24 -15.31
CA GLY A 676 33.10 -19.93 -16.15
C GLY A 676 34.37 -19.14 -16.42
N ASP A 677 35.18 -19.69 -17.31
CA ASP A 677 36.40 -19.06 -17.80
C ASP A 677 36.06 -18.21 -19.03
N TRP A 678 35.89 -16.90 -18.80
CA TRP A 678 35.50 -15.93 -19.82
C TRP A 678 36.73 -15.34 -20.50
N LYS A 679 36.79 -15.43 -21.81
CA LYS A 679 37.78 -14.68 -22.60
C LYS A 679 37.37 -13.22 -22.64
N VAL A 680 38.17 -12.36 -22.03
CA VAL A 680 37.99 -10.91 -22.06
C VAL A 680 38.86 -10.36 -23.18
N GLN A 681 38.24 -9.69 -24.16
CA GLN A 681 38.96 -8.96 -25.20
C GLN A 681 38.84 -7.47 -24.94
N VAL A 682 39.97 -6.76 -24.99
CA VAL A 682 40.03 -5.31 -24.85
C VAL A 682 40.70 -4.75 -26.09
N THR A 683 39.96 -3.92 -26.83
CA THR A 683 40.49 -3.14 -27.94
C THR A 683 40.80 -1.74 -27.44
N VAL A 684 42.08 -1.37 -27.52
CA VAL A 684 42.59 -0.05 -27.14
C VAL A 684 42.93 0.70 -28.41
N ARG A 685 42.34 1.87 -28.60
CA ARG A 685 42.67 2.79 -29.69
C ARG A 685 43.39 4.00 -29.14
N THR A 686 44.62 4.24 -29.57
CA THR A 686 45.47 5.34 -29.08
C THR A 686 45.51 6.54 -30.03
N SER A 687 45.13 6.35 -31.30
CA SER A 687 45.02 7.43 -32.30
C SER A 687 43.88 7.16 -33.29
N ASP A 688 43.74 7.98 -34.33
CA ASP A 688 42.75 7.75 -35.39
C ASP A 688 43.05 6.52 -36.27
N ILE A 689 44.30 6.05 -36.25
CA ILE A 689 44.76 4.92 -37.07
C ILE A 689 45.35 3.77 -36.26
N ASP A 690 45.77 4.01 -35.01
CA ASP A 690 46.47 3.04 -34.17
C ASP A 690 45.52 2.40 -33.16
N GLN A 691 45.26 1.11 -33.33
CA GLN A 691 44.46 0.28 -32.42
C GLN A 691 45.04 -1.12 -32.28
N THR A 692 44.81 -1.75 -31.12
CA THR A 692 45.20 -3.15 -30.87
C THR A 692 44.15 -3.85 -30.03
N THR A 693 43.96 -5.15 -30.22
CA THR A 693 43.07 -5.97 -29.40
C THR A 693 43.90 -6.98 -28.63
N VAL A 694 43.83 -6.90 -27.30
CA VAL A 694 44.48 -7.82 -26.37
C VAL A 694 43.43 -8.67 -25.69
N ALA A 695 43.77 -9.91 -25.36
CA ALA A 695 42.81 -10.83 -24.77
C ALA A 695 43.47 -11.73 -23.74
N ASP A 696 42.73 -12.02 -22.67
CA ASP A 696 43.11 -13.02 -21.67
C ASP A 696 41.84 -13.63 -21.05
N THR A 697 42.02 -14.65 -20.22
CA THR A 697 40.92 -15.40 -19.61
C THR A 697 40.71 -14.95 -18.16
N LEU A 698 39.48 -14.60 -17.84
CA LEU A 698 39.03 -14.22 -16.51
C LEU A 698 38.03 -15.25 -16.00
N LYS A 699 38.31 -15.83 -14.83
CA LYS A 699 37.36 -16.71 -14.16
C LYS A 699 36.31 -15.88 -13.41
N ILE A 700 35.04 -16.10 -13.73
CA ILE A 700 33.90 -15.39 -13.14
C ILE A 700 32.95 -16.43 -12.54
N GLY A 701 32.52 -16.21 -11.29
CA GLY A 701 31.55 -17.06 -10.60
C GLY A 701 32.08 -18.18 -9.74
#